data_AF-A0A7V7VN30-F1
#
_entry.id   AF-A0A7V7VN30-F1
#
_cell.length_a   1.000
_cell.length_b   1.000
_cell.length_c   1.000
_cell.angle_alpha   90.00
_cell.angle_beta   90.00
_cell.angle_gamma   90.00
#
_symmetry.space_group_name_H-M   'P 1'
#
loop_
_entity.id
_entity.type
_entity.pdbx_description
1 polymer ?
#
loop_
_entity_poly.entity_id
_entity_poly.type
_entity_poly.pdbx_seq_one_letter_code
_entity_poly.pdbx_strand_id
1 'polypeptide(L)'
;MSPILFIGLDAADWELLSLKIAAGKLPHLSKMVTHGVSGPLRSISPLFSPALWATIGTGKHSYEHGITGFTYADHSGMGLRPYDRTSRRSPAIWNMFSHYKKTSTIVGWWTTAPAEKIRGAMIDETFRIAHHPSHEPWSIPPKSVSPWSLSKIIAQDRVHPQQLSEALLRFLVPKLYEIDPTTDFRVAAIAKILAEDLTTLQVTLHLMRRKRQDLTSLYLVGLDSLSHLAMCYREPALPGEKPRDCELYGEVVDRAYELYDRWIGELVEAAGEESTIVIASDHGFYHDARRPSSLGIQETAPTHQHAPIGTLIMKGTQIRQGAAIHHATILDLCPTLLAIAGLPIGRDMPGKVLLKSFSKKPIIKKISSWDGFWKAPWSPSTPSPESTEAALRQLVSLGYLQEIPFNKQAAIQEAHCNEIFHLALSFLHDDRLDQAIPLLEQARSAARKAGQALLRTDILEELATAYLLVGERRRAATCFYHIARYRRRDAKQALRQFWEKADSSTNKTISFQEAWEIRHLMARATLDEEKINFIATSARFLAHSKSEDLELLLTYAHAHPEDSAAQFNAGLFALGRIFHTDHLPSSENQMDAALDSHFDMDSMHSYCPASKYVSALTRSLPLLSSFQGCLKEVFGSPPAVSRPPVVPHQPSQLPRHDQYEISGLAYRTEKKGVALLRNVAKVRHEEADALAFLAIYYNKKKKPLEAEECAREAILRNPLHRFSWLALATSLSHQGRWSAAWKAAQEASKSFLYRSDAFRLLAHIALDGKNNPSQALQYHCESEKAKINLQSALGFHSSPIKKISSLQKKSSLRISPKLSTKLSPKRSSRLSSNQGPIIVTGLPRSGTSLMMQMLAAGGIAINTDYHRCPDEHNPNGYFEHEKVKTMSQEAFFLKAGRATKVVIPLALNLPAQNHYRIIWMRRSLQEVITSQHRMAGSIATVDQLYNVYRHYEITMAEHIDHANWPLLCLEYSSVVQDPHQAARSIAHFLKRELPIDTMAAAVIPSLYRVNPDTQALYL
;
A
#
# COMPACT_ATOMS: atom_id res chain seq x y z
N MET A 1 16.04 -32.23 39.55
CA MET A 1 15.71 -31.02 38.77
C MET A 1 15.00 -31.48 37.51
N SER A 2 13.86 -30.89 37.19
CA SER A 2 13.18 -31.13 35.92
C SER A 2 13.97 -30.57 34.73
N PRO A 3 14.17 -31.36 33.66
CA PRO A 3 14.52 -30.85 32.35
C PRO A 3 13.58 -29.75 31.87
N ILE A 4 14.07 -28.86 31.02
CA ILE A 4 13.29 -27.79 30.39
C ILE A 4 13.09 -28.11 28.91
N LEU A 5 11.86 -28.02 28.42
CA LEU A 5 11.58 -27.83 26.99
C LEU A 5 11.18 -26.38 26.77
N PHE A 6 11.94 -25.65 25.95
CA PHE A 6 11.59 -24.32 25.48
C PHE A 6 11.12 -24.39 24.02
N ILE A 7 9.92 -23.88 23.75
CA ILE A 7 9.35 -23.76 22.41
C ILE A 7 9.27 -22.27 22.07
N GLY A 8 10.17 -21.82 21.21
CA GLY A 8 10.05 -20.52 20.57
C GLY A 8 9.05 -20.61 19.42
N LEU A 9 8.01 -19.78 19.45
CA LEU A 9 7.07 -19.60 18.36
C LEU A 9 7.19 -18.14 17.92
N ASP A 10 7.64 -17.86 16.70
CA ASP A 10 7.77 -16.48 16.24
C ASP A 10 6.38 -15.82 16.02
N ALA A 11 6.28 -14.53 16.32
CA ALA A 11 5.06 -13.70 16.22
C ALA A 11 3.74 -14.27 16.80
N ALA A 12 3.78 -15.20 17.76
CA ALA A 12 2.60 -15.83 18.36
C ALA A 12 1.82 -14.87 19.30
N ASP A 13 0.97 -14.04 18.70
CA ASP A 13 0.09 -13.05 19.35
C ASP A 13 -0.80 -13.68 20.44
N TRP A 14 -0.75 -13.09 21.63
CA TRP A 14 -1.54 -13.53 22.78
C TRP A 14 -3.04 -13.33 22.59
N GLU A 15 -3.46 -12.26 21.91
CA GLU A 15 -4.89 -11.94 21.72
C GLU A 15 -5.54 -12.95 20.76
N LEU A 16 -4.95 -13.19 19.58
CA LEU A 16 -5.41 -14.19 18.63
C LEU A 16 -5.35 -15.62 19.18
N LEU A 17 -4.28 -15.99 19.91
CA LEU A 17 -4.16 -17.29 20.57
C LEU A 17 -5.25 -17.49 21.63
N SER A 18 -5.56 -16.46 22.42
CA SER A 18 -6.62 -16.50 23.43
C SER A 18 -8.00 -16.68 22.81
N LEU A 19 -8.31 -15.95 21.72
CA LEU A 19 -9.56 -16.10 20.97
C LEU A 19 -9.73 -17.54 20.44
N LYS A 20 -8.65 -18.16 19.95
CA LYS A 20 -8.65 -19.54 19.45
C LYS A 20 -8.78 -20.60 20.54
N ILE A 21 -8.20 -20.38 21.71
CA ILE A 21 -8.45 -21.23 22.90
C ILE A 21 -9.93 -21.14 23.31
N ALA A 22 -10.50 -19.94 23.37
CA ALA A 22 -11.91 -19.74 23.70
C ALA A 22 -12.86 -20.38 22.66
N ALA A 23 -12.48 -20.37 21.38
CA ALA A 23 -13.19 -21.07 20.30
C ALA A 23 -12.96 -22.61 20.27
N GLY A 24 -12.24 -23.17 21.26
CA GLY A 24 -11.98 -24.61 21.37
C GLY A 24 -11.02 -25.17 20.31
N LYS A 25 -10.33 -24.32 19.55
CA LYS A 25 -9.51 -24.73 18.39
C LYS A 25 -8.10 -25.21 18.74
N LEU A 26 -7.59 -24.86 19.94
CA LEU A 26 -6.22 -25.16 20.38
C LEU A 26 -6.23 -26.04 21.64
N PRO A 27 -6.61 -27.34 21.53
CA PRO A 27 -6.78 -28.22 22.68
C PRO A 27 -5.50 -28.50 23.49
N HIS A 28 -4.30 -28.48 22.89
CA HIS A 28 -3.05 -28.72 23.63
C HIS A 28 -2.62 -27.47 24.42
N LEU A 29 -2.65 -26.29 23.80
CA LEU A 29 -2.41 -24.99 24.44
C LEU A 29 -3.46 -24.71 25.53
N SER A 30 -4.74 -24.99 25.28
CA SER A 30 -5.82 -24.90 26.28
C SER A 30 -5.55 -25.74 27.54
N LYS A 31 -5.09 -26.99 27.35
CA LYS A 31 -4.66 -27.86 28.47
C LYS A 31 -3.48 -27.26 29.24
N MET A 32 -2.53 -26.61 28.59
CA MET A 32 -1.36 -26.00 29.26
C MET A 32 -1.68 -24.68 29.97
N VAL A 33 -2.54 -23.84 29.40
CA VAL A 33 -3.08 -22.64 30.06
C VAL A 33 -3.82 -23.04 31.34
N THR A 34 -4.69 -24.05 31.26
CA THR A 34 -5.46 -24.55 32.42
C THR A 34 -4.55 -25.15 33.51
N HIS A 35 -3.55 -25.96 33.14
CA HIS A 35 -2.70 -26.70 34.09
C HIS A 35 -1.32 -26.06 34.31
N GLY A 36 -1.19 -24.76 34.07
CA GLY A 36 0.07 -24.02 34.12
C GLY A 36 -0.12 -22.57 34.50
N VAL A 37 0.79 -21.72 34.03
CA VAL A 37 0.63 -20.26 34.03
C VAL A 37 0.77 -19.69 32.63
N SER A 38 0.06 -18.60 32.35
CA SER A 38 0.09 -17.98 31.02
C SER A 38 -0.29 -16.51 31.04
N GLY A 39 0.15 -15.75 30.04
CA GLY A 39 -0.28 -14.38 29.85
C GLY A 39 0.45 -13.67 28.70
N PRO A 40 0.12 -12.38 28.47
CA PRO A 40 0.81 -11.55 27.49
C PRO A 40 2.27 -11.31 27.89
N LEU A 41 3.17 -11.47 26.93
CA LEU A 41 4.60 -11.24 27.03
C LEU A 41 4.97 -10.00 26.23
N ARG A 42 5.49 -8.96 26.89
CA ARG A 42 5.84 -7.71 26.24
C ARG A 42 7.23 -7.78 25.59
N SER A 43 7.28 -7.45 24.30
CA SER A 43 8.53 -7.30 23.54
C SER A 43 9.25 -5.98 23.87
N ILE A 44 10.48 -5.80 23.37
CA ILE A 44 11.26 -4.57 23.54
C ILE A 44 11.52 -3.89 22.18
N SER A 45 11.96 -2.63 22.18
CA SER A 45 12.39 -1.97 20.95
C SER A 45 13.89 -2.25 20.68
N PRO A 46 14.31 -2.53 19.43
CA PRO A 46 13.48 -2.66 18.23
C PRO A 46 12.87 -4.07 18.03
N LEU A 47 11.72 -4.14 17.33
CA LEU A 47 10.95 -5.37 17.09
C LEU A 47 11.53 -6.28 15.98
N PHE A 48 12.85 -6.49 15.95
CA PHE A 48 13.50 -7.44 15.03
C PHE A 48 13.79 -8.76 15.74
N SER A 49 13.20 -9.86 15.24
CA SER A 49 13.39 -11.21 15.79
C SER A 49 14.86 -11.58 16.07
N PRO A 50 15.88 -11.24 15.24
CA PRO A 50 17.29 -11.45 15.60
C PRO A 50 17.73 -10.79 16.91
N ALA A 51 17.31 -9.54 17.15
CA ALA A 51 17.63 -8.81 18.37
C ALA A 51 16.86 -9.39 19.56
N LEU A 52 15.57 -9.71 19.36
CA LEU A 52 14.69 -10.20 20.41
C LEU A 52 15.02 -11.64 20.84
N TRP A 53 15.31 -12.57 19.91
CA TRP A 53 15.76 -13.93 20.25
C TRP A 53 17.16 -13.95 20.87
N ALA A 54 18.04 -13.00 20.53
CA ALA A 54 19.29 -12.78 21.24
C ALA A 54 19.05 -12.21 22.66
N THR A 55 18.09 -11.29 22.83
CA THR A 55 17.63 -10.78 24.13
C THR A 55 17.08 -11.92 25.01
N ILE A 56 16.19 -12.77 24.48
CA ILE A 56 15.64 -13.94 25.18
C ILE A 56 16.75 -14.93 25.56
N GLY A 57 17.70 -15.17 24.65
CA GLY A 57 18.80 -16.10 24.88
C GLY A 57 19.81 -15.62 25.94
N THR A 58 20.05 -14.31 26.04
CA THR A 58 21.09 -13.70 26.89
C THR A 58 20.58 -13.07 28.18
N GLY A 59 19.32 -12.63 28.23
CA GLY A 59 18.72 -11.88 29.34
C GLY A 59 19.14 -10.41 29.42
N LYS A 60 19.52 -9.81 28.28
CA LYS A 60 20.17 -8.49 28.14
C LYS A 60 19.57 -7.70 26.96
N HIS A 61 19.83 -6.40 26.88
CA HIS A 61 19.40 -5.56 25.75
C HIS A 61 20.28 -5.71 24.51
N SER A 62 19.74 -5.31 23.34
CA SER A 62 20.40 -5.30 22.04
C SER A 62 21.73 -4.53 22.04
N TYR A 63 21.80 -3.41 22.77
CA TYR A 63 23.04 -2.64 22.92
C TYR A 63 24.13 -3.37 23.72
N GLU A 64 23.77 -4.28 24.63
CA GLU A 64 24.73 -5.10 25.39
C GLU A 64 25.19 -6.30 24.57
N HIS A 65 24.25 -7.14 24.12
CA HIS A 65 24.58 -8.39 23.44
C HIS A 65 25.00 -8.19 21.98
N GLY A 66 24.90 -6.98 21.44
CA GLY A 66 25.52 -6.57 20.17
C GLY A 66 24.81 -7.05 18.90
N ILE A 67 23.53 -7.39 18.98
CA ILE A 67 22.69 -7.76 17.82
C ILE A 67 21.49 -6.82 17.82
N THR A 68 21.40 -5.93 16.83
CA THR A 68 20.40 -4.84 16.80
C THR A 68 19.40 -4.91 15.65
N GLY A 69 19.58 -5.81 14.67
CA GLY A 69 18.68 -5.93 13.53
C GLY A 69 18.94 -7.19 12.69
N PHE A 70 18.51 -7.19 11.43
CA PHE A 70 18.80 -8.28 10.49
C PHE A 70 20.19 -8.18 9.86
N THR A 71 20.61 -6.97 9.46
CA THR A 71 21.91 -6.74 8.81
C THR A 71 22.73 -5.61 9.46
N TYR A 72 24.04 -5.59 9.19
CA TYR A 72 24.97 -4.53 9.58
C TYR A 72 26.03 -4.27 8.49
N ALA A 73 26.61 -3.08 8.52
CA ALA A 73 27.77 -2.75 7.69
C ALA A 73 29.05 -3.35 8.31
N ASP A 74 29.86 -4.04 7.50
CA ASP A 74 31.07 -4.69 8.00
C ASP A 74 32.12 -3.67 8.51
N HIS A 75 33.10 -4.13 9.30
CA HIS A 75 34.12 -3.25 9.88
C HIS A 75 35.04 -2.57 8.84
N SER A 76 35.02 -2.98 7.57
CA SER A 76 35.71 -2.26 6.49
C SER A 76 34.84 -1.18 5.81
N GLY A 77 33.53 -1.17 6.04
CA GLY A 77 32.57 -0.28 5.38
C GLY A 77 32.35 -0.62 3.89
N MET A 78 32.70 -1.83 3.46
CA MET A 78 32.65 -2.28 2.06
C MET A 78 31.74 -3.48 1.81
N GLY A 79 31.19 -4.10 2.86
CA GLY A 79 30.29 -5.25 2.78
C GLY A 79 29.06 -5.12 3.67
N LEU A 80 27.96 -5.71 3.22
CA LEU A 80 26.76 -5.95 4.01
C LEU A 80 26.86 -7.36 4.63
N ARG A 81 26.57 -7.51 5.93
CA ARG A 81 26.53 -8.81 6.60
C ARG A 81 25.21 -9.00 7.37
N PRO A 82 24.65 -10.22 7.40
CA PRO A 82 23.60 -10.57 8.35
C PRO A 82 24.18 -10.64 9.77
N TYR A 83 23.39 -10.32 10.79
CA TYR A 83 23.75 -10.63 12.18
C TYR A 83 23.84 -12.14 12.38
N ASP A 84 24.98 -12.59 12.91
CA ASP A 84 25.33 -14.00 13.04
C ASP A 84 25.80 -14.32 14.46
N ARG A 85 26.09 -15.60 14.72
CA ARG A 85 26.58 -16.09 16.02
C ARG A 85 27.88 -15.40 16.47
N THR A 86 28.71 -14.93 15.54
CA THR A 86 29.99 -14.26 15.84
C THR A 86 29.81 -12.79 16.24
N SER A 87 28.64 -12.22 15.94
CA SER A 87 28.27 -10.84 16.26
C SER A 87 27.89 -10.66 17.74
N ARG A 88 27.49 -11.75 18.41
CA ARG A 88 26.96 -11.78 19.78
C ARG A 88 28.05 -11.56 20.84
N ARG A 89 27.81 -10.66 21.80
CA ARG A 89 28.80 -10.18 22.79
C ARG A 89 28.67 -10.73 24.21
N SER A 90 27.51 -11.26 24.58
CA SER A 90 27.25 -11.89 25.89
C SER A 90 26.84 -13.36 25.73
N PRO A 91 27.16 -14.27 26.68
CA PRO A 91 26.73 -15.66 26.68
C PRO A 91 25.21 -15.78 26.68
N ALA A 92 24.72 -16.88 26.10
CA ALA A 92 23.31 -17.25 26.13
C ALA A 92 23.10 -18.43 27.08
N ILE A 93 21.84 -18.76 27.38
CA ILE A 93 21.46 -19.78 28.36
C ILE A 93 22.11 -21.15 28.11
N TRP A 94 22.30 -21.57 26.86
CA TRP A 94 23.04 -22.81 26.53
C TRP A 94 24.53 -22.76 26.88
N ASN A 95 25.17 -21.57 26.81
CA ASN A 95 26.53 -21.34 27.28
C ASN A 95 26.59 -21.42 28.82
N MET A 96 25.60 -20.81 29.51
CA MET A 96 25.47 -20.83 30.97
C MET A 96 25.23 -22.23 31.53
N PHE A 97 24.36 -23.02 30.87
CA PHE A 97 24.15 -24.44 31.16
C PHE A 97 25.43 -25.25 30.95
N SER A 98 26.12 -25.07 29.82
CA SER A 98 27.38 -25.77 29.51
C SER A 98 28.46 -25.48 30.56
N HIS A 99 28.57 -24.24 31.03
CA HIS A 99 29.48 -23.85 32.13
C HIS A 99 29.20 -24.65 33.41
N TYR A 100 27.93 -24.78 33.79
CA TYR A 100 27.50 -25.60 34.94
C TYR A 100 27.45 -27.11 34.69
N LYS A 101 28.11 -27.61 33.63
CA LYS A 101 28.14 -29.03 33.22
C LYS A 101 26.73 -29.63 33.00
N LYS A 102 25.72 -28.79 32.73
CA LYS A 102 24.41 -29.22 32.23
C LYS A 102 24.48 -29.53 30.74
N THR A 103 23.49 -30.24 30.21
CA THR A 103 23.42 -30.52 28.77
C THR A 103 22.33 -29.71 28.07
N SER A 104 22.55 -29.38 26.79
CA SER A 104 21.55 -28.68 25.99
C SER A 104 21.45 -29.18 24.55
N THR A 105 20.23 -29.32 24.03
CA THR A 105 19.92 -29.44 22.60
C THR A 105 19.28 -28.12 22.16
N ILE A 106 19.84 -27.43 21.16
CA ILE A 106 19.28 -26.20 20.57
C ILE A 106 19.11 -26.44 19.06
N VAL A 107 17.90 -26.19 18.52
CA VAL A 107 17.57 -26.43 17.11
C VAL A 107 16.93 -25.19 16.48
N GLY A 108 17.55 -24.67 15.42
CA GLY A 108 17.00 -23.62 14.56
C GLY A 108 16.96 -22.20 15.15
N TRP A 109 17.39 -22.00 16.40
CA TRP A 109 17.36 -20.72 17.12
C TRP A 109 18.12 -19.62 16.35
N TRP A 110 17.58 -18.40 16.34
CA TRP A 110 18.11 -17.32 15.50
C TRP A 110 19.47 -16.76 15.96
N THR A 111 20.35 -16.39 15.02
CA THR A 111 21.76 -16.00 15.25
C THR A 111 22.61 -17.09 15.93
N THR A 112 22.36 -18.37 15.63
CA THR A 112 23.22 -19.48 16.07
C THR A 112 24.18 -19.99 14.99
N ALA A 113 24.03 -19.53 13.74
CA ALA A 113 24.93 -19.89 12.65
C ALA A 113 26.28 -19.14 12.74
N PRO A 114 27.44 -19.82 12.64
CA PRO A 114 27.63 -21.27 12.57
C PRO A 114 27.55 -21.94 13.95
N ALA A 115 26.86 -23.09 14.03
CA ALA A 115 26.52 -23.81 15.27
C ALA A 115 27.66 -23.94 16.31
N GLU A 116 27.35 -23.56 17.55
CA GLU A 116 28.32 -23.54 18.66
C GLU A 116 28.70 -24.93 19.21
N LYS A 117 29.93 -25.05 19.72
CA LYS A 117 30.35 -26.18 20.56
C LYS A 117 29.81 -26.02 21.98
N ILE A 118 28.60 -26.50 22.21
CA ILE A 118 27.97 -26.61 23.53
C ILE A 118 28.05 -28.03 24.07
N ARG A 119 27.73 -28.23 25.36
CA ARG A 119 27.65 -29.56 25.97
C ARG A 119 26.34 -30.25 25.58
N GLY A 120 26.26 -30.79 24.37
CA GLY A 120 25.07 -31.48 23.87
C GLY A 120 25.00 -31.45 22.36
N ALA A 121 24.00 -30.76 21.80
CA ALA A 121 23.81 -30.60 20.36
C ALA A 121 23.32 -29.18 20.02
N MET A 122 23.93 -28.52 19.03
CA MET A 122 23.40 -27.32 18.40
C MET A 122 23.26 -27.57 16.89
N ILE A 123 22.06 -27.30 16.38
CA ILE A 123 21.72 -27.32 14.97
C ILE A 123 21.24 -25.91 14.65
N ASP A 124 21.91 -25.20 13.76
CA ASP A 124 21.62 -23.78 13.51
C ASP A 124 20.49 -23.54 12.50
N GLU A 125 20.07 -22.28 12.40
CA GLU A 125 18.98 -21.79 11.55
C GLU A 125 19.18 -22.05 10.05
N THR A 126 20.39 -22.41 9.59
CA THR A 126 20.65 -22.74 8.18
C THR A 126 20.35 -24.19 7.84
N PHE A 127 20.40 -25.10 8.82
CA PHE A 127 20.23 -26.54 8.58
C PHE A 127 18.89 -26.90 7.91
N ARG A 128 17.83 -26.16 8.25
CA ARG A 128 16.46 -26.40 7.74
C ARG A 128 16.23 -25.99 6.29
N ILE A 129 17.12 -25.20 5.68
CA ILE A 129 16.88 -24.63 4.35
C ILE A 129 16.99 -25.70 3.26
N ALA A 130 16.00 -25.74 2.37
CA ALA A 130 16.05 -26.45 1.10
C ALA A 130 16.71 -25.55 0.02
N HIS A 131 17.87 -25.98 -0.50
CA HIS A 131 18.59 -25.27 -1.57
C HIS A 131 18.59 -26.03 -2.91
N HIS A 132 17.96 -27.20 -2.97
CA HIS A 132 17.94 -28.07 -4.14
C HIS A 132 16.63 -27.88 -4.93
N PRO A 133 16.61 -28.01 -6.27
CA PRO A 133 15.37 -27.86 -7.05
C PRO A 133 14.45 -29.09 -6.95
N SER A 134 14.93 -30.22 -6.44
CA SER A 134 14.17 -31.47 -6.28
C SER A 134 14.33 -32.04 -4.87
N HIS A 135 13.41 -32.92 -4.49
CA HIS A 135 13.39 -33.68 -3.23
C HIS A 135 14.51 -34.73 -3.07
N GLU A 136 15.51 -34.75 -3.96
CA GLU A 136 16.71 -35.59 -3.83
C GLU A 136 17.54 -35.16 -2.60
N PRO A 137 18.26 -36.09 -1.93
CA PRO A 137 19.04 -35.76 -0.74
C PRO A 137 20.11 -34.69 -0.99
N TRP A 138 19.93 -33.51 -0.39
CA TRP A 138 20.80 -32.35 -0.59
C TRP A 138 21.82 -32.15 0.54
N SER A 139 22.90 -31.44 0.22
CA SER A 139 24.01 -31.23 1.14
C SER A 139 23.58 -30.51 2.43
N ILE A 140 24.24 -30.88 3.53
CA ILE A 140 24.09 -30.22 4.84
C ILE A 140 25.00 -28.98 4.84
N PRO A 141 24.50 -27.78 5.19
CA PRO A 141 25.32 -26.58 5.23
C PRO A 141 26.56 -26.76 6.13
N PRO A 142 27.79 -26.45 5.67
CA PRO A 142 29.00 -26.66 6.46
C PRO A 142 28.93 -25.94 7.81
N LYS A 143 29.33 -26.65 8.88
CA LYS A 143 29.30 -26.18 10.28
C LYS A 143 27.90 -26.01 10.90
N SER A 144 26.80 -26.29 10.19
CA SER A 144 25.43 -26.12 10.75
C SER A 144 25.02 -27.11 11.84
N VAL A 145 25.86 -28.12 12.13
CA VAL A 145 25.60 -29.16 13.14
C VAL A 145 26.82 -29.33 14.03
N SER A 146 26.61 -29.23 15.34
CA SER A 146 27.63 -29.34 16.38
C SER A 146 27.15 -30.28 17.49
N PRO A 147 27.82 -31.41 17.79
CA PRO A 147 28.98 -31.94 17.09
C PRO A 147 28.61 -32.48 15.70
N TRP A 148 29.51 -32.28 14.73
CA TRP A 148 29.30 -32.64 13.31
C TRP A 148 29.04 -34.15 13.09
N SER A 149 29.39 -35.02 14.04
CA SER A 149 29.04 -36.46 14.00
C SER A 149 27.53 -36.73 13.98
N LEU A 150 26.69 -35.79 14.44
CA LEU A 150 25.23 -35.89 14.33
C LEU A 150 24.72 -35.64 12.90
N SER A 151 25.46 -34.92 12.05
CA SER A 151 25.00 -34.48 10.72
C SER A 151 24.38 -35.61 9.88
N LYS A 152 25.08 -36.74 9.75
CA LYS A 152 24.60 -37.93 9.03
C LYS A 152 23.37 -38.61 9.65
N ILE A 153 23.14 -38.43 10.95
CA ILE A 153 22.03 -39.05 11.69
C ILE A 153 20.74 -38.24 11.48
N ILE A 154 20.85 -36.90 11.51
CA ILE A 154 19.70 -36.00 11.35
C ILE A 154 19.47 -35.55 9.89
N ALA A 155 20.33 -35.97 8.96
CA ALA A 155 20.20 -35.68 7.53
C ALA A 155 18.84 -36.09 6.95
N GLN A 156 18.33 -37.24 7.40
CA GLN A 156 17.07 -37.85 7.00
C GLN A 156 15.83 -37.10 7.54
N ASP A 157 16.00 -36.28 8.59
CA ASP A 157 14.90 -35.55 9.24
C ASP A 157 14.62 -34.20 8.53
N ARG A 158 15.36 -33.90 7.46
CA ARG A 158 15.19 -32.69 6.62
C ARG A 158 14.08 -32.91 5.60
N VAL A 159 13.13 -31.98 5.57
CA VAL A 159 11.95 -32.03 4.71
C VAL A 159 12.12 -31.06 3.55
N HIS A 160 11.95 -31.54 2.33
CA HIS A 160 11.92 -30.72 1.11
C HIS A 160 10.49 -30.22 0.85
N PRO A 161 10.26 -29.02 0.29
CA PRO A 161 8.90 -28.51 0.03
C PRO A 161 8.05 -29.43 -0.87
N GLN A 162 8.67 -30.19 -1.78
CA GLN A 162 8.00 -31.18 -2.64
C GLN A 162 7.64 -32.50 -1.91
N GLN A 163 8.16 -32.74 -0.70
CA GLN A 163 7.83 -33.93 0.11
C GLN A 163 6.59 -33.70 0.99
N LEU A 164 6.06 -32.47 1.06
CA LEU A 164 4.86 -32.19 1.82
C LEU A 164 3.64 -32.84 1.18
N SER A 165 2.83 -33.51 2.01
CA SER A 165 1.61 -34.13 1.53
C SER A 165 0.59 -33.07 1.11
N GLU A 166 -0.13 -33.33 0.03
CA GLU A 166 -1.21 -32.45 -0.43
C GLU A 166 -2.27 -32.24 0.67
N ALA A 167 -2.49 -33.24 1.53
CA ALA A 167 -3.37 -33.15 2.69
C ALA A 167 -2.93 -32.08 3.72
N LEU A 168 -1.63 -31.88 3.92
CA LEU A 168 -1.11 -30.83 4.81
C LEU A 168 -1.29 -29.44 4.17
N LEU A 169 -1.00 -29.30 2.87
CA LEU A 169 -1.20 -28.04 2.14
C LEU A 169 -2.70 -27.67 2.09
N ARG A 170 -3.58 -28.64 1.83
CA ARG A 170 -5.05 -28.50 1.92
C ARG A 170 -5.56 -28.16 3.32
N PHE A 171 -4.80 -28.47 4.39
CA PHE A 171 -5.22 -28.09 5.74
C PHE A 171 -5.07 -26.57 6.00
N LEU A 172 -4.02 -25.93 5.45
CA LEU A 172 -3.83 -24.47 5.50
C LEU A 172 -4.60 -23.74 4.39
N VAL A 173 -4.72 -24.35 3.21
CA VAL A 173 -5.37 -23.78 2.01
C VAL A 173 -6.51 -24.71 1.56
N PRO A 174 -7.71 -24.62 2.15
CA PRO A 174 -8.81 -25.57 1.89
C PRO A 174 -9.21 -25.71 0.42
N LYS A 175 -9.03 -24.64 -0.36
CA LYS A 175 -9.33 -24.55 -1.80
C LYS A 175 -8.12 -24.74 -2.70
N LEU A 176 -7.08 -25.44 -2.25
CA LEU A 176 -5.84 -25.69 -3.02
C LEU A 176 -6.08 -26.20 -4.44
N TYR A 177 -7.11 -27.03 -4.65
CA TYR A 177 -7.49 -27.59 -5.95
C TYR A 177 -8.06 -26.55 -6.93
N GLU A 178 -8.32 -25.32 -6.49
CA GLU A 178 -8.79 -24.19 -7.31
C GLU A 178 -7.68 -23.17 -7.63
N ILE A 179 -6.40 -23.56 -7.41
CA ILE A 179 -5.21 -22.71 -7.55
C ILE A 179 -4.25 -23.38 -8.53
N ASP A 180 -3.80 -22.63 -9.54
CA ASP A 180 -2.72 -23.06 -10.44
C ASP A 180 -1.36 -22.64 -9.84
N PRO A 181 -0.54 -23.59 -9.33
CA PRO A 181 0.75 -23.28 -8.70
C PRO A 181 1.81 -22.77 -9.69
N THR A 182 1.55 -22.80 -11.00
CA THR A 182 2.42 -22.16 -12.01
C THR A 182 2.17 -20.66 -12.13
N THR A 183 1.02 -20.18 -11.64
CA THR A 183 0.65 -18.75 -11.64
C THR A 183 0.61 -18.12 -10.25
N ASP A 184 0.41 -18.92 -9.19
CA ASP A 184 0.37 -18.43 -7.80
C ASP A 184 1.51 -19.00 -6.95
N PHE A 185 2.53 -18.17 -6.74
CA PHE A 185 3.71 -18.52 -5.94
C PHE A 185 3.40 -18.74 -4.44
N ARG A 186 2.24 -18.27 -3.93
CA ARG A 186 1.91 -18.32 -2.50
C ARG A 186 1.80 -19.74 -1.98
N VAL A 187 1.34 -20.68 -2.81
CA VAL A 187 1.32 -22.12 -2.49
C VAL A 187 2.74 -22.66 -2.29
N ALA A 188 3.68 -22.32 -3.17
CA ALA A 188 5.08 -22.72 -3.05
C ALA A 188 5.77 -22.07 -1.83
N ALA A 189 5.42 -20.82 -1.51
CA ALA A 189 5.89 -20.15 -0.30
C ALA A 189 5.39 -20.83 0.99
N ILE A 190 4.08 -21.16 1.08
CA ILE A 190 3.51 -21.93 2.20
C ILE A 190 4.22 -23.29 2.32
N ALA A 191 4.42 -24.00 1.20
CA ALA A 191 5.11 -25.28 1.21
C ALA A 191 6.57 -25.16 1.66
N LYS A 192 7.28 -24.08 1.29
CA LYS A 192 8.64 -23.80 1.77
C LYS A 192 8.65 -23.58 3.29
N ILE A 193 7.80 -22.69 3.79
CA ILE A 193 7.74 -22.32 5.21
C ILE A 193 7.44 -23.55 6.09
N LEU A 194 6.44 -24.36 5.69
CA LEU A 194 6.09 -25.58 6.42
C LEU A 194 7.22 -26.62 6.44
N ALA A 195 8.01 -26.73 5.37
CA ALA A 195 9.11 -27.69 5.29
C ALA A 195 10.31 -27.31 6.17
N GLU A 196 10.61 -26.01 6.30
CA GLU A 196 11.65 -25.49 7.22
C GLU A 196 11.30 -25.77 8.70
N ASP A 197 10.04 -25.51 9.10
CA ASP A 197 9.60 -25.76 10.48
C ASP A 197 9.37 -27.25 10.77
N LEU A 198 8.89 -28.04 9.79
CA LEU A 198 8.83 -29.50 9.92
C LEU A 198 10.23 -30.12 10.09
N THR A 199 11.24 -29.63 9.37
CA THR A 199 12.63 -30.05 9.58
C THR A 199 13.07 -29.77 11.02
N THR A 200 12.76 -28.56 11.52
CA THR A 200 13.11 -28.15 12.88
C THR A 200 12.39 -29.01 13.94
N LEU A 201 11.12 -29.34 13.71
CA LEU A 201 10.33 -30.25 14.55
C LEU A 201 10.89 -31.68 14.56
N GLN A 202 11.12 -32.29 13.39
CA GLN A 202 11.56 -33.69 13.29
C GLN A 202 12.95 -33.91 13.88
N VAL A 203 13.91 -33.01 13.59
CA VAL A 203 15.24 -33.02 14.22
C VAL A 203 15.14 -32.91 15.74
N THR A 204 14.26 -32.05 16.25
CA THR A 204 14.05 -31.89 17.70
C THR A 204 13.48 -33.17 18.32
N LEU A 205 12.43 -33.75 17.74
CA LEU A 205 11.81 -34.98 18.21
C LEU A 205 12.77 -36.18 18.15
N HIS A 206 13.58 -36.32 17.09
CA HIS A 206 14.63 -37.34 16.99
C HIS A 206 15.62 -37.19 18.15
N LEU A 207 16.19 -35.99 18.35
CA LEU A 207 17.19 -35.76 19.38
C LEU A 207 16.63 -35.96 20.80
N MET A 208 15.38 -35.55 21.06
CA MET A 208 14.69 -35.80 22.33
C MET A 208 14.51 -37.30 22.60
N ARG A 209 13.99 -38.06 21.62
CA ARG A 209 13.82 -39.53 21.70
C ARG A 209 15.16 -40.25 21.88
N ARG A 210 16.25 -39.72 21.30
CA ARG A 210 17.60 -40.29 21.39
C ARG A 210 18.28 -40.02 22.74
N LYS A 211 18.13 -38.81 23.31
CA LYS A 211 18.69 -38.45 24.62
C LYS A 211 18.03 -37.21 25.23
N ARG A 212 17.39 -37.39 26.39
CA ARG A 212 16.90 -36.29 27.25
C ARG A 212 18.07 -35.43 27.77
N GLN A 213 17.90 -34.11 27.75
CA GLN A 213 18.90 -33.11 28.17
C GLN A 213 18.44 -32.36 29.44
N ASP A 214 19.27 -31.49 30.03
CA ASP A 214 18.78 -30.50 31.01
C ASP A 214 17.91 -29.41 30.36
N LEU A 215 18.23 -29.03 29.11
CA LEU A 215 17.47 -28.06 28.29
C LEU A 215 17.37 -28.58 26.85
N THR A 216 16.15 -28.71 26.33
CA THR A 216 15.90 -28.78 24.88
C THR A 216 15.23 -27.48 24.46
N SER A 217 15.66 -26.91 23.35
CA SER A 217 15.00 -25.77 22.72
C SER A 217 14.86 -25.97 21.22
N LEU A 218 13.70 -25.62 20.70
CA LEU A 218 13.49 -25.37 19.28
C LEU A 218 12.86 -23.99 19.06
N TYR A 219 12.99 -23.48 17.84
CA TYR A 219 12.42 -22.23 17.39
C TYR A 219 11.72 -22.45 16.04
N LEU A 220 10.45 -22.07 15.96
CA LEU A 220 9.57 -22.24 14.80
C LEU A 220 9.24 -20.85 14.23
N VAL A 221 9.74 -20.56 13.02
CA VAL A 221 9.64 -19.24 12.36
C VAL A 221 8.36 -19.10 11.54
N GLY A 222 7.76 -20.21 11.14
CA GLY A 222 6.77 -20.22 10.07
C GLY A 222 5.45 -19.55 10.42
N LEU A 223 5.13 -19.35 11.69
CA LEU A 223 3.92 -18.64 12.10
C LEU A 223 4.00 -17.14 11.75
N ASP A 224 5.18 -16.54 11.90
CA ASP A 224 5.48 -15.17 11.46
C ASP A 224 5.53 -15.07 9.93
N SER A 225 6.30 -15.93 9.27
CA SER A 225 6.39 -15.96 7.79
C SER A 225 5.03 -16.19 7.11
N LEU A 226 4.15 -17.02 7.69
CA LEU A 226 2.76 -17.20 7.20
C LEU A 226 1.88 -15.98 7.51
N SER A 227 2.16 -15.24 8.59
CA SER A 227 1.47 -13.99 8.91
C SER A 227 1.87 -12.86 7.95
N HIS A 228 3.15 -12.67 7.65
CA HIS A 228 3.60 -11.79 6.57
C HIS A 228 2.95 -12.15 5.22
N LEU A 229 2.84 -13.44 4.90
CA LEU A 229 2.31 -13.91 3.62
C LEU A 229 0.78 -13.79 3.49
N ALA A 230 0.02 -13.95 4.58
CA ALA A 230 -1.43 -14.13 4.50
C ALA A 230 -2.30 -13.36 5.51
N MET A 231 -1.73 -12.65 6.49
CA MET A 231 -2.52 -11.90 7.48
C MET A 231 -3.33 -10.75 6.86
N CYS A 232 -2.97 -10.25 5.68
CA CYS A 232 -3.78 -9.26 4.95
C CYS A 232 -5.13 -9.82 4.48
N TYR A 233 -5.20 -11.11 4.15
CA TYR A 233 -6.41 -11.81 3.68
C TYR A 233 -7.37 -12.21 4.82
N ARG A 234 -6.87 -12.26 6.05
CA ARG A 234 -7.61 -12.70 7.24
C ARG A 234 -8.74 -11.73 7.59
N GLU A 235 -9.94 -12.25 7.86
CA GLU A 235 -11.14 -11.44 8.14
C GLU A 235 -10.99 -10.57 9.41
N PRO A 236 -11.38 -9.27 9.39
CA PRO A 236 -11.75 -8.48 8.21
C PRO A 236 -10.52 -8.23 7.33
N ALA A 237 -10.58 -8.61 6.05
CA ALA A 237 -9.44 -8.47 5.14
C ALA A 237 -9.02 -6.99 4.99
N LEU A 238 -7.73 -6.76 4.72
CA LEU A 238 -7.23 -5.41 4.46
C LEU A 238 -7.93 -4.82 3.22
N PRO A 239 -8.37 -3.55 3.28
CA PRO A 239 -9.05 -2.92 2.17
C PRO A 239 -8.09 -2.83 0.98
N GLY A 240 -8.52 -3.34 -0.17
CA GLY A 240 -7.75 -3.35 -1.43
C GLY A 240 -7.35 -4.77 -1.87
N GLU A 241 -7.37 -5.73 -0.95
CA GLU A 241 -7.12 -7.14 -1.29
C GLU A 241 -8.21 -7.73 -2.19
N LYS A 242 -7.81 -8.65 -3.07
CA LYS A 242 -8.77 -9.27 -4.01
C LYS A 242 -9.72 -10.19 -3.24
N PRO A 243 -11.05 -10.13 -3.45
CA PRO A 243 -11.99 -11.04 -2.78
C PRO A 243 -11.67 -12.53 -2.97
N ARG A 244 -11.11 -12.90 -4.12
CA ARG A 244 -10.64 -14.26 -4.41
C ARG A 244 -9.39 -14.65 -3.63
N ASP A 245 -8.46 -13.72 -3.41
CA ASP A 245 -7.28 -13.99 -2.58
C ASP A 245 -7.69 -14.14 -1.11
N CYS A 246 -8.65 -13.34 -0.65
CA CYS A 246 -9.28 -13.48 0.66
C CYS A 246 -9.97 -14.84 0.84
N GLU A 247 -10.71 -15.29 -0.18
CA GLU A 247 -11.38 -16.60 -0.20
C GLU A 247 -10.42 -17.81 -0.18
N LEU A 248 -9.24 -17.67 -0.80
CA LEU A 248 -8.24 -18.74 -0.89
C LEU A 248 -7.31 -18.80 0.33
N TYR A 249 -6.89 -17.65 0.85
CA TYR A 249 -5.78 -17.53 1.80
C TYR A 249 -6.18 -16.97 3.18
N GLY A 250 -7.40 -16.45 3.36
CA GLY A 250 -7.84 -15.84 4.61
C GLY A 250 -7.82 -16.77 5.84
N GLU A 251 -7.93 -18.09 5.63
CA GLU A 251 -7.81 -19.09 6.70
C GLU A 251 -6.35 -19.47 7.05
N VAL A 252 -5.34 -19.14 6.23
CA VAL A 252 -3.98 -19.72 6.34
C VAL A 252 -3.35 -19.52 7.72
N VAL A 253 -3.37 -18.29 8.23
CA VAL A 253 -2.85 -17.97 9.58
C VAL A 253 -3.71 -18.65 10.64
N ASP A 254 -5.04 -18.63 10.51
CA ASP A 254 -5.94 -19.26 11.47
C ASP A 254 -5.73 -20.78 11.57
N ARG A 255 -5.42 -21.45 10.45
CA ARG A 255 -5.08 -22.88 10.39
C ARG A 255 -3.65 -23.16 10.86
N ALA A 256 -2.70 -22.22 10.69
CA ALA A 256 -1.33 -22.37 11.19
C ALA A 256 -1.32 -22.59 12.71
N TYR A 257 -2.05 -21.76 13.49
CA TYR A 257 -2.21 -21.99 14.94
C TYR A 257 -2.77 -23.41 15.25
N GLU A 258 -3.75 -23.89 14.49
CA GLU A 258 -4.35 -25.24 14.66
C GLU A 258 -3.44 -26.40 14.21
N LEU A 259 -2.39 -26.13 13.43
CA LEU A 259 -1.33 -27.08 13.12
C LEU A 259 -0.27 -27.08 14.23
N TYR A 260 0.14 -25.91 14.68
CA TYR A 260 1.22 -25.75 15.65
C TYR A 260 0.78 -26.27 17.03
N ASP A 261 -0.49 -26.13 17.42
CA ASP A 261 -1.04 -26.75 18.64
C ASP A 261 -0.82 -28.29 18.68
N ARG A 262 -0.94 -28.97 17.53
CA ARG A 262 -0.69 -30.42 17.43
C ARG A 262 0.80 -30.76 17.53
N TRP A 263 1.67 -30.03 16.84
CA TRP A 263 3.13 -30.20 16.94
C TRP A 263 3.63 -29.93 18.36
N ILE A 264 3.08 -28.92 19.03
CA ILE A 264 3.32 -28.62 20.44
C ILE A 264 2.83 -29.78 21.33
N GLY A 265 1.71 -30.41 20.99
CA GLY A 265 1.25 -31.66 21.59
C GLY A 265 2.29 -32.77 21.53
N GLU A 266 2.79 -33.09 20.34
CA GLU A 266 3.85 -34.11 20.12
C GLU A 266 5.14 -33.79 20.89
N LEU A 267 5.55 -32.52 20.92
CA LEU A 267 6.73 -32.06 21.65
C LEU A 267 6.57 -32.18 23.17
N VAL A 268 5.40 -31.85 23.71
CA VAL A 268 5.10 -31.97 25.15
C VAL A 268 5.03 -33.44 25.57
N GLU A 269 4.45 -34.30 24.74
CA GLU A 269 4.45 -35.75 24.95
C GLU A 269 5.88 -36.32 24.95
N ALA A 270 6.67 -35.98 23.92
CA ALA A 270 8.07 -36.40 23.81
C ALA A 270 8.98 -35.86 24.93
N ALA A 271 8.60 -34.77 25.60
CA ALA A 271 9.32 -34.24 26.75
C ALA A 271 9.02 -35.01 28.06
N GLY A 272 7.84 -35.63 28.17
CA GLY A 272 7.35 -36.32 29.37
C GLY A 272 6.96 -35.37 30.52
N GLU A 273 6.06 -35.85 31.39
CA GLU A 273 5.42 -35.04 32.45
C GLU A 273 6.38 -34.42 33.47
N GLU A 274 7.54 -35.05 33.68
CA GLU A 274 8.63 -34.59 34.54
C GLU A 274 9.37 -33.33 34.01
N SER A 275 9.09 -32.91 32.77
CA SER A 275 9.72 -31.73 32.15
C SER A 275 8.94 -30.45 32.43
N THR A 276 9.66 -29.34 32.61
CA THR A 276 9.05 -27.99 32.61
C THR A 276 8.99 -27.49 31.18
N ILE A 277 7.77 -27.33 30.67
CA ILE A 277 7.48 -26.75 29.35
C ILE A 277 7.42 -25.23 29.50
N VAL A 278 8.10 -24.50 28.62
CA VAL A 278 7.97 -23.06 28.42
C VAL A 278 7.72 -22.80 26.95
N ILE A 279 6.65 -22.08 26.63
CA ILE A 279 6.33 -21.62 25.29
C ILE A 279 6.38 -20.11 25.33
N ALA A 280 7.16 -19.50 24.45
CA ALA A 280 7.30 -18.06 24.39
C ALA A 280 7.35 -17.57 22.95
N SER A 281 6.91 -16.34 22.77
CA SER A 281 7.10 -15.55 21.57
C SER A 281 7.92 -14.31 21.88
N ASP A 282 8.68 -13.85 20.90
CA ASP A 282 9.47 -12.64 20.98
C ASP A 282 8.64 -11.37 20.69
N HIS A 283 7.67 -11.45 19.78
CA HIS A 283 6.61 -10.46 19.55
C HIS A 283 5.25 -11.13 19.25
N GLY A 284 4.25 -10.34 18.86
CA GLY A 284 3.01 -10.80 18.25
C GLY A 284 2.88 -10.27 16.82
N PHE A 285 1.71 -10.43 16.22
CA PHE A 285 1.39 -9.92 14.89
C PHE A 285 0.01 -9.25 14.92
N TYR A 286 -0.16 -8.07 14.32
CA TYR A 286 -1.46 -7.42 14.29
C TYR A 286 -2.45 -8.24 13.44
N HIS A 287 -3.57 -8.62 14.03
CA HIS A 287 -4.58 -9.50 13.41
C HIS A 287 -5.91 -8.79 13.09
N ASP A 288 -6.01 -7.49 13.36
CA ASP A 288 -7.26 -6.70 13.39
C ASP A 288 -7.13 -5.36 12.63
N ALA A 289 -7.85 -4.31 13.03
CA ALA A 289 -7.77 -2.97 12.43
C ALA A 289 -6.46 -2.20 12.69
N ARG A 290 -5.54 -2.71 13.53
CA ARG A 290 -4.20 -2.13 13.77
C ARG A 290 -3.20 -2.48 12.66
N ARG A 291 -3.51 -3.45 11.78
CA ARG A 291 -2.65 -3.83 10.65
C ARG A 291 -2.38 -2.62 9.74
N PRO A 292 -1.12 -2.33 9.37
CA PRO A 292 -0.79 -1.22 8.47
C PRO A 292 -1.35 -1.45 7.06
N SER A 293 -1.95 -0.42 6.45
CA SER A 293 -2.48 -0.49 5.09
C SER A 293 -1.41 -0.43 3.99
N SER A 294 -0.16 -0.11 4.34
CA SER A 294 1.00 -0.16 3.46
C SER A 294 2.28 -0.16 4.29
N LEU A 295 3.29 -0.93 3.87
CA LEU A 295 4.51 -1.16 4.67
C LEU A 295 5.66 -0.19 4.35
N GLY A 296 5.79 0.21 3.08
CA GLY A 296 6.92 1.00 2.56
C GLY A 296 7.94 0.14 1.80
N ILE A 297 9.09 0.75 1.46
CA ILE A 297 10.14 0.16 0.63
C ILE A 297 11.48 0.22 1.40
N GLN A 298 11.57 -0.44 2.56
CA GLN A 298 12.72 -0.41 3.46
C GLN A 298 12.93 -1.75 4.19
N GLU A 299 14.14 -2.00 4.71
CA GLU A 299 14.48 -3.15 5.55
C GLU A 299 13.55 -3.30 6.77
N THR A 300 13.15 -2.19 7.40
CA THR A 300 12.29 -2.21 8.60
C THR A 300 10.81 -2.43 8.30
N ALA A 301 10.38 -2.27 7.04
CA ALA A 301 8.97 -2.23 6.63
C ALA A 301 8.10 -3.43 7.08
N PRO A 302 8.58 -4.69 7.11
CA PRO A 302 7.80 -5.83 7.61
C PRO A 302 7.42 -5.67 9.10
N THR A 303 8.31 -5.10 9.91
CA THR A 303 8.11 -5.01 11.37
C THR A 303 6.96 -4.08 11.79
N HIS A 304 6.49 -3.22 10.88
CA HIS A 304 5.26 -2.44 11.09
C HIS A 304 4.00 -3.31 11.22
N GLN A 305 4.07 -4.60 10.85
CA GLN A 305 3.00 -5.58 11.09
C GLN A 305 3.07 -6.24 12.47
N HIS A 306 4.19 -6.12 13.19
CA HIS A 306 4.44 -6.81 14.45
C HIS A 306 3.70 -6.12 15.60
N ALA A 307 2.99 -6.90 16.43
CA ALA A 307 2.39 -6.40 17.65
C ALA A 307 3.41 -6.51 18.80
N PRO A 308 3.51 -5.53 19.73
CA PRO A 308 4.50 -5.55 20.81
C PRO A 308 4.18 -6.55 21.96
N ILE A 309 3.17 -7.41 21.78
CA ILE A 309 2.68 -8.38 22.76
C ILE A 309 2.66 -9.78 22.13
N GLY A 310 3.59 -10.63 22.53
CA GLY A 310 3.60 -12.05 22.24
C GLY A 310 2.99 -12.89 23.36
N THR A 311 3.07 -14.21 23.21
CA THR A 311 2.59 -15.20 24.19
C THR A 311 3.67 -15.63 25.18
N LEU A 312 3.29 -15.88 26.44
CA LEU A 312 4.04 -16.74 27.37
C LEU A 312 3.11 -17.78 28.01
N ILE A 313 3.48 -19.06 27.97
CA ILE A 313 2.84 -20.18 28.67
C ILE A 313 3.93 -21.01 29.35
N MET A 314 3.72 -21.44 30.59
CA MET A 314 4.65 -22.30 31.34
C MET A 314 3.90 -23.39 32.08
N LYS A 315 4.36 -24.64 32.03
CA LYS A 315 3.79 -25.79 32.76
C LYS A 315 4.91 -26.66 33.33
N GLY A 316 4.79 -27.11 34.57
CA GLY A 316 5.75 -28.05 35.18
C GLY A 316 5.55 -28.19 36.69
N THR A 317 6.22 -29.16 37.31
CA THR A 317 6.09 -29.49 38.74
C THR A 317 6.43 -28.33 39.70
N GLN A 318 7.33 -27.42 39.28
CA GLN A 318 7.73 -26.23 40.04
C GLN A 318 6.85 -24.99 39.76
N ILE A 319 5.92 -25.09 38.80
CA ILE A 319 5.10 -24.00 38.27
C ILE A 319 3.69 -24.08 38.89
N ARG A 320 2.99 -22.95 39.00
CA ARG A 320 1.57 -22.93 39.42
C ARG A 320 0.66 -23.48 38.33
N GLN A 321 -0.56 -23.82 38.71
CA GLN A 321 -1.64 -24.21 37.80
C GLN A 321 -2.74 -23.13 37.84
N GLY A 322 -3.42 -22.89 36.72
CA GLY A 322 -4.54 -21.97 36.60
C GLY A 322 -4.25 -20.49 36.95
N ALA A 323 -3.02 -19.99 36.80
CA ALA A 323 -2.67 -18.62 37.22
C ALA A 323 -2.16 -17.73 36.08
N ALA A 324 -2.62 -16.47 36.06
CA ALA A 324 -2.25 -15.50 35.04
C ALA A 324 -0.88 -14.84 35.29
N ILE A 325 -0.17 -14.56 34.19
CA ILE A 325 1.04 -13.72 34.16
C ILE A 325 0.65 -12.31 33.74
N HIS A 326 1.20 -11.30 34.43
CA HIS A 326 1.01 -9.89 34.11
C HIS A 326 2.35 -9.15 34.19
N HIS A 327 2.57 -8.18 33.29
CA HIS A 327 3.78 -7.35 33.23
C HIS A 327 5.09 -8.15 33.10
N ALA A 328 5.05 -9.27 32.36
CA ALA A 328 6.25 -9.98 31.92
C ALA A 328 6.80 -9.33 30.63
N THR A 329 8.12 -9.26 30.52
CA THR A 329 8.85 -8.84 29.31
C THR A 329 9.73 -9.98 28.81
N ILE A 330 10.17 -9.94 27.55
CA ILE A 330 11.09 -10.97 27.02
C ILE A 330 12.42 -11.07 27.79
N LEU A 331 12.85 -9.95 28.41
CA LEU A 331 14.01 -9.89 29.32
C LEU A 331 13.83 -10.77 30.57
N ASP A 332 12.59 -10.99 31.03
CA ASP A 332 12.30 -11.81 32.21
C ASP A 332 12.49 -13.33 31.95
N LEU A 333 12.61 -13.76 30.68
CA LEU A 333 12.67 -15.19 30.32
C LEU A 333 13.98 -15.86 30.75
N CYS A 334 15.14 -15.35 30.31
CA CYS A 334 16.44 -15.93 30.69
C CYS A 334 16.64 -16.04 32.23
N PRO A 335 16.45 -14.98 33.05
CA PRO A 335 16.56 -15.10 34.51
C PRO A 335 15.54 -16.08 35.10
N THR A 336 14.32 -16.18 34.54
CA THR A 336 13.32 -17.16 34.99
C THR A 336 13.73 -18.61 34.65
N LEU A 337 14.27 -18.86 33.46
CA LEU A 337 14.77 -20.17 33.04
C LEU A 337 16.01 -20.60 33.87
N LEU A 338 16.91 -19.66 34.16
CA LEU A 338 18.03 -19.89 35.09
C LEU A 338 17.54 -20.25 36.50
N ALA A 339 16.48 -19.59 36.99
CA ALA A 339 15.86 -19.91 38.28
C ALA A 339 15.21 -21.31 38.30
N ILE A 340 14.51 -21.72 37.23
CA ILE A 340 13.99 -23.10 37.07
C ILE A 340 15.13 -24.13 37.11
N ALA A 341 16.28 -23.77 36.53
CA ALA A 341 17.47 -24.60 36.47
C ALA A 341 18.38 -24.57 37.72
N GLY A 342 18.04 -23.76 38.74
CA GLY A 342 18.85 -23.57 39.95
C GLY A 342 20.21 -22.92 39.71
N LEU A 343 20.38 -22.24 38.57
CA LEU A 343 21.60 -21.53 38.15
C LEU A 343 21.61 -20.09 38.69
N PRO A 344 22.79 -19.45 38.83
CA PRO A 344 22.86 -18.06 39.27
C PRO A 344 22.38 -17.11 38.18
N ILE A 345 21.91 -15.94 38.61
CA ILE A 345 21.42 -14.86 37.74
C ILE A 345 22.43 -13.70 37.79
N GLY A 346 22.64 -13.04 36.66
CA GLY A 346 23.43 -11.80 36.60
C GLY A 346 22.83 -10.70 37.47
N ARG A 347 23.66 -9.75 37.92
CA ARG A 347 23.18 -8.44 38.42
C ARG A 347 23.03 -7.43 37.28
N ASP A 348 23.66 -7.73 36.15
CA ASP A 348 23.61 -7.07 34.85
C ASP A 348 22.49 -7.61 33.93
N MET A 349 21.63 -8.51 34.42
CA MET A 349 20.38 -8.87 33.75
C MET A 349 19.28 -7.94 34.28
N PRO A 350 18.71 -7.02 33.47
CA PRO A 350 17.64 -6.11 33.90
C PRO A 350 16.30 -6.83 34.12
N GLY A 351 16.06 -7.95 33.42
CA GLY A 351 14.88 -8.78 33.60
C GLY A 351 14.79 -9.43 34.99
N LYS A 352 13.56 -9.60 35.50
CA LYS A 352 13.29 -10.25 36.79
C LYS A 352 12.93 -11.72 36.63
N VAL A 353 13.13 -12.49 37.70
CA VAL A 353 12.48 -13.81 37.82
C VAL A 353 10.98 -13.59 37.98
N LEU A 354 10.17 -14.30 37.19
CA LEU A 354 8.70 -14.33 37.32
C LEU A 354 8.28 -15.14 38.56
N LEU A 355 8.59 -14.63 39.76
CA LEU A 355 8.38 -15.28 41.05
C LEU A 355 6.92 -15.71 41.31
N LYS A 356 5.95 -15.03 40.68
CA LYS A 356 4.52 -15.39 40.75
C LYS A 356 4.19 -16.69 39.99
N SER A 357 5.02 -17.10 39.03
CA SER A 357 4.84 -18.34 38.25
C SER A 357 5.14 -19.61 39.05
N PHE A 358 5.93 -19.53 40.12
CA PHE A 358 6.40 -20.69 40.87
C PHE A 358 5.44 -21.11 41.98
N SER A 359 5.23 -22.42 42.16
CA SER A 359 4.43 -22.99 43.26
C SER A 359 5.09 -22.72 44.62
N LYS A 360 6.41 -22.91 44.71
CA LYS A 360 7.26 -22.52 45.84
C LYS A 360 8.34 -21.55 45.35
N LYS A 361 8.60 -20.45 46.07
CA LYS A 361 9.63 -19.46 45.69
C LYS A 361 11.00 -20.16 45.50
N PRO A 362 11.66 -20.01 44.34
CA PRO A 362 12.97 -20.62 44.09
C PRO A 362 14.08 -19.91 44.89
N ILE A 363 15.17 -20.65 45.17
CA ILE A 363 16.37 -20.08 45.81
C ILE A 363 17.22 -19.40 44.73
N ILE A 364 17.08 -18.08 44.61
CA ILE A 364 17.84 -17.28 43.64
C ILE A 364 19.26 -17.04 44.15
N LYS A 365 20.25 -17.52 43.40
CA LYS A 365 21.66 -17.12 43.54
C LYS A 365 21.93 -15.96 42.59
N LYS A 366 22.78 -15.00 42.97
CA LYS A 366 23.25 -13.93 42.07
C LYS A 366 24.77 -13.93 41.93
N ILE A 367 25.25 -13.62 40.73
CA ILE A 367 26.65 -13.29 40.41
C ILE A 367 26.74 -11.83 39.96
N SER A 368 27.93 -11.30 39.72
CA SER A 368 28.11 -9.95 39.14
C SER A 368 27.59 -9.91 37.70
N SER A 369 28.21 -10.70 36.83
CA SER A 369 27.87 -10.85 35.41
C SER A 369 28.18 -12.27 34.94
N TRP A 370 27.48 -12.73 33.90
CA TRP A 370 27.84 -13.95 33.17
C TRP A 370 28.96 -13.72 32.14
N ASP A 371 29.14 -12.50 31.66
CA ASP A 371 30.03 -12.16 30.54
C ASP A 371 31.50 -12.48 30.89
N GLY A 372 31.92 -12.27 32.15
CA GLY A 372 33.25 -12.64 32.64
C GLY A 372 33.57 -14.14 32.64
N PHE A 373 32.57 -15.02 32.53
CA PHE A 373 32.73 -16.47 32.44
C PHE A 373 32.73 -17.00 31.00
N TRP A 374 32.50 -16.15 30.01
CA TRP A 374 32.40 -16.51 28.59
C TRP A 374 33.33 -15.63 27.76
N LYS A 375 34.40 -16.22 27.24
CA LYS A 375 35.23 -15.53 26.26
C LYS A 375 34.46 -15.43 24.94
N ALA A 376 34.08 -14.20 24.59
CA ALA A 376 33.62 -13.89 23.24
C ALA A 376 34.64 -14.43 22.22
N PRO A 377 34.21 -15.14 21.17
CA PRO A 377 35.11 -15.80 20.23
C PRO A 377 35.72 -14.77 19.28
N TRP A 378 36.79 -14.10 19.72
CA TRP A 378 37.50 -13.12 18.90
C TRP A 378 38.27 -13.80 17.78
N SER A 379 37.70 -13.79 16.58
CA SER A 379 38.36 -13.34 15.35
C SER A 379 37.34 -13.36 14.20
N PRO A 380 37.31 -12.33 13.33
CA PRO A 380 36.53 -12.39 12.10
C PRO A 380 37.17 -13.36 11.11
N SER A 381 36.82 -14.65 11.21
CA SER A 381 36.81 -15.49 10.01
C SER A 381 35.69 -14.94 9.12
N THR A 382 36.04 -14.04 8.20
CA THR A 382 35.10 -13.46 7.23
C THR A 382 34.30 -14.60 6.60
N PRO A 383 32.95 -14.62 6.73
CA PRO A 383 32.14 -15.60 6.03
C PRO A 383 32.44 -15.49 4.53
N SER A 384 32.45 -16.61 3.81
CA SER A 384 32.73 -16.55 2.38
C SER A 384 31.67 -15.68 1.68
N PRO A 385 31.99 -15.07 0.52
CA PRO A 385 31.01 -14.29 -0.22
C PRO A 385 29.73 -15.08 -0.50
N GLU A 386 29.83 -16.38 -0.82
CA GLU A 386 28.67 -17.24 -1.04
C GLU A 386 27.88 -17.48 0.26
N SER A 387 28.56 -17.67 1.40
CA SER A 387 27.90 -17.82 2.70
C SER A 387 27.16 -16.56 3.13
N THR A 388 27.71 -15.39 2.82
CA THR A 388 27.09 -14.09 3.12
C THR A 388 25.89 -13.86 2.21
N GLU A 389 26.04 -14.12 0.91
CA GLU A 389 24.97 -13.97 -0.07
C GLU A 389 23.83 -14.97 0.16
N ALA A 390 24.12 -16.23 0.50
CA ALA A 390 23.10 -17.24 0.80
C ALA A 390 22.23 -16.84 2.01
N ALA A 391 22.84 -16.30 3.07
CA ALA A 391 22.13 -15.82 4.24
C ALA A 391 21.31 -14.55 3.96
N LEU A 392 21.83 -13.60 3.19
CA LEU A 392 21.05 -12.42 2.76
C LEU A 392 19.88 -12.82 1.85
N ARG A 393 20.08 -13.77 0.91
CA ARG A 393 19.00 -14.37 0.11
C ARG A 393 17.98 -15.11 0.99
N GLN A 394 18.40 -15.76 2.06
CA GLN A 394 17.49 -16.39 3.03
C GLN A 394 16.55 -15.35 3.65
N LEU A 395 17.11 -14.24 4.17
CA LEU A 395 16.33 -13.15 4.76
C LEU A 395 15.31 -12.55 3.79
N VAL A 396 15.69 -12.32 2.53
CA VAL A 396 14.75 -11.91 1.46
C VAL A 396 13.64 -12.96 1.28
N SER A 397 14.00 -14.24 1.22
CA SER A 397 13.06 -15.35 1.02
C SER A 397 12.21 -15.74 2.24
N LEU A 398 12.38 -15.04 3.36
CA LEU A 398 11.53 -15.11 4.56
C LEU A 398 10.65 -13.85 4.71
N GLY A 399 10.90 -12.80 3.93
CA GLY A 399 10.18 -11.51 3.98
C GLY A 399 10.87 -10.43 4.84
N TYR A 400 11.94 -10.77 5.56
CA TYR A 400 12.67 -9.84 6.45
C TYR A 400 13.54 -8.82 5.72
N LEU A 401 13.91 -9.08 4.47
CA LEU A 401 14.52 -8.10 3.57
C LEU A 401 13.70 -7.96 2.29
N GLN A 402 13.68 -6.75 1.74
CA GLN A 402 13.31 -6.55 0.33
C GLN A 402 14.52 -6.88 -0.57
N GLU A 403 14.33 -7.01 -1.88
CA GLU A 403 15.44 -7.32 -2.80
C GLU A 403 16.61 -6.36 -2.62
N ILE A 404 17.81 -6.90 -2.39
CA ILE A 404 19.01 -6.12 -2.07
C ILE A 404 19.30 -5.15 -3.22
N PRO A 405 19.36 -3.83 -2.99
CA PRO A 405 19.57 -2.86 -4.06
C PRO A 405 20.81 -3.17 -4.89
N PHE A 406 20.67 -3.15 -6.22
CA PHE A 406 21.77 -3.37 -7.17
C PHE A 406 22.99 -2.46 -6.90
N ASN A 407 22.73 -1.26 -6.36
CA ASN A 407 23.76 -0.42 -5.77
C ASN A 407 24.14 -0.89 -4.35
N LYS A 408 25.14 -1.76 -4.27
CA LYS A 408 25.72 -2.24 -3.00
C LYS A 408 26.13 -1.11 -2.04
N GLN A 409 26.62 0.02 -2.56
CA GLN A 409 27.06 1.13 -1.71
C GLN A 409 25.90 1.86 -1.04
N ALA A 410 24.73 1.92 -1.70
CA ALA A 410 23.50 2.41 -1.06
C ALA A 410 23.02 1.45 0.03
N ALA A 411 23.04 0.13 -0.22
CA ALA A 411 22.66 -0.88 0.77
C ALA A 411 23.56 -0.85 2.04
N ILE A 412 24.86 -0.60 1.88
CA ILE A 412 25.80 -0.45 3.01
C ILE A 412 25.52 0.84 3.80
N GLN A 413 25.19 1.95 3.12
CA GLN A 413 24.81 3.20 3.78
C GLN A 413 23.48 3.10 4.52
N GLU A 414 22.52 2.37 3.96
CA GLU A 414 21.24 2.02 4.60
C GLU A 414 21.49 1.19 5.86
N ALA A 415 22.21 0.05 5.76
CA ALA A 415 22.49 -0.81 6.91
C ALA A 415 23.27 -0.10 8.02
N HIS A 416 24.22 0.78 7.69
CA HIS A 416 24.93 1.59 8.70
C HIS A 416 24.01 2.62 9.38
N CYS A 417 23.07 3.22 8.64
CA CYS A 417 22.07 4.12 9.26
C CYS A 417 21.10 3.35 10.16
N ASN A 418 20.67 2.16 9.71
CA ASN A 418 19.79 1.27 10.45
C ASN A 418 20.48 0.79 11.74
N GLU A 419 21.74 0.35 11.69
CA GLU A 419 22.54 -0.03 12.87
C GLU A 419 22.55 1.05 13.96
N ILE A 420 22.82 2.31 13.58
CA ILE A 420 22.84 3.44 14.52
C ILE A 420 21.43 3.69 15.09
N PHE A 421 20.39 3.69 14.26
CA PHE A 421 19.01 3.91 14.69
C PHE A 421 18.53 2.81 15.64
N HIS A 422 18.80 1.54 15.31
CA HIS A 422 18.38 0.38 16.11
C HIS A 422 19.11 0.32 17.46
N LEU A 423 20.38 0.73 17.50
CA LEU A 423 21.12 0.91 18.75
C LEU A 423 20.49 2.03 19.60
N ALA A 424 20.10 3.14 18.97
CA ALA A 424 19.43 4.24 19.66
C ALA A 424 18.05 3.85 20.22
N LEU A 425 17.25 3.08 19.46
CA LEU A 425 15.98 2.49 19.91
C LEU A 425 16.17 1.58 21.13
N SER A 426 17.24 0.78 21.15
CA SER A 426 17.54 -0.12 22.26
C SER A 426 17.88 0.64 23.55
N PHE A 427 18.57 1.78 23.45
CA PHE A 427 18.79 2.69 24.59
C PHE A 427 17.53 3.45 25.00
N LEU A 428 16.73 3.94 24.03
CA LEU A 428 15.48 4.65 24.30
C LEU A 428 14.47 3.78 25.06
N HIS A 429 14.45 2.47 24.78
CA HIS A 429 13.61 1.51 25.49
C HIS A 429 14.03 1.21 26.93
N ASP A 430 15.30 1.45 27.28
CA ASP A 430 15.84 1.32 28.65
C ASP A 430 15.87 2.68 29.38
N ASP A 431 15.07 3.66 28.93
CA ASP A 431 15.04 5.06 29.39
C ASP A 431 16.42 5.76 29.37
N ARG A 432 17.38 5.25 28.58
CA ARG A 432 18.77 5.74 28.49
C ARG A 432 18.93 6.88 27.50
N LEU A 433 18.17 7.94 27.78
CA LEU A 433 18.05 9.16 26.97
C LEU A 433 19.40 9.84 26.71
N ASP A 434 20.37 9.70 27.63
CA ASP A 434 21.73 10.23 27.52
C ASP A 434 22.52 9.64 26.33
N GLN A 435 22.24 8.38 25.96
CA GLN A 435 22.87 7.70 24.83
C GLN A 435 21.93 7.57 23.63
N ALA A 436 20.61 7.50 23.84
CA ALA A 436 19.63 7.47 22.76
C ALA A 436 19.64 8.76 21.92
N ILE A 437 19.58 9.95 22.54
CA ILE A 437 19.44 11.22 21.81
C ILE A 437 20.62 11.48 20.84
N PRO A 438 21.90 11.37 21.24
CA PRO A 438 23.02 11.57 20.33
C PRO A 438 23.03 10.58 19.14
N LEU A 439 22.69 9.31 19.38
CA LEU A 439 22.62 8.30 18.33
C LEU A 439 21.45 8.55 17.37
N LEU A 440 20.29 8.99 17.88
CA LEU A 440 19.16 9.40 17.04
C LEU A 440 19.51 10.63 16.17
N GLU A 441 20.23 11.63 16.69
CA GLU A 441 20.70 12.76 15.88
C GLU A 441 21.76 12.33 14.83
N GLN A 442 22.64 11.39 15.17
CA GLN A 442 23.58 10.77 14.24
C GLN A 442 22.84 10.02 13.12
N ALA A 443 21.85 9.18 13.46
CA ALA A 443 21.01 8.46 12.52
C ALA A 443 20.23 9.44 11.60
N ARG A 444 19.65 10.51 12.15
CA ARG A 444 18.97 11.57 11.37
C ARG A 444 19.91 12.20 10.34
N SER A 445 21.19 12.36 10.68
CA SER A 445 22.23 12.88 9.78
C SER A 445 22.63 11.85 8.71
N ALA A 446 22.72 10.57 9.07
CA ALA A 446 23.02 9.46 8.15
C ALA A 446 21.88 9.23 7.14
N ALA A 447 20.63 9.09 7.60
CA ALA A 447 19.45 8.93 6.74
C ALA A 447 19.31 10.08 5.73
N ARG A 448 19.65 11.32 6.13
CA ARG A 448 19.70 12.48 5.24
C ARG A 448 20.76 12.34 4.14
N LYS A 449 21.92 11.74 4.42
CA LYS A 449 22.98 11.47 3.43
C LYS A 449 22.62 10.31 2.50
N ALA A 450 22.06 9.24 3.04
CA ALA A 450 21.62 8.05 2.29
C ALA A 450 20.35 8.28 1.45
N GLY A 451 19.63 9.39 1.68
CA GLY A 451 18.39 9.73 0.97
C GLY A 451 17.13 9.02 1.49
N GLN A 452 17.23 8.28 2.59
CA GLN A 452 16.14 7.51 3.21
C GLN A 452 15.09 8.46 3.81
N ALA A 453 14.07 8.79 3.01
CA ALA A 453 13.05 9.78 3.38
C ALA A 453 12.10 9.31 4.51
N LEU A 454 11.78 8.01 4.52
CA LEU A 454 10.86 7.34 5.45
C LEU A 454 11.51 7.08 6.81
N LEU A 455 12.64 6.35 6.88
CA LEU A 455 13.42 6.18 8.12
C LEU A 455 13.68 7.51 8.87
N ARG A 456 13.84 8.61 8.13
CA ARG A 456 14.00 9.95 8.70
C ARG A 456 12.73 10.54 9.32
N THR A 457 11.51 10.14 8.95
CA THR A 457 10.32 10.44 9.78
C THR A 457 10.34 9.63 11.06
N ASP A 458 10.74 8.37 10.98
CA ASP A 458 10.67 7.43 12.11
C ASP A 458 11.69 7.83 13.19
N ILE A 459 12.93 8.13 12.80
CA ILE A 459 13.96 8.75 13.65
C ILE A 459 13.46 10.08 14.26
N LEU A 460 12.67 10.89 13.53
CA LEU A 460 12.14 12.14 14.06
C LEU A 460 11.01 11.94 15.08
N GLU A 461 10.21 10.88 14.94
CA GLU A 461 9.14 10.53 15.88
C GLU A 461 9.77 10.05 17.20
N GLU A 462 10.83 9.23 17.14
CA GLU A 462 11.59 8.82 18.32
C GLU A 462 12.39 9.96 18.94
N LEU A 463 12.98 10.87 18.14
CA LEU A 463 13.56 12.11 18.67
C LEU A 463 12.51 12.98 19.37
N ALA A 464 11.30 13.09 18.83
CA ALA A 464 10.24 13.86 19.46
C ALA A 464 9.86 13.26 20.82
N THR A 465 9.73 11.95 20.91
CA THR A 465 9.50 11.21 22.18
C THR A 465 10.64 11.46 23.17
N ALA A 466 11.89 11.23 22.77
CA ALA A 466 13.06 11.43 23.63
C ALA A 466 13.18 12.87 24.14
N TYR A 467 12.94 13.87 23.28
CA TYR A 467 12.92 15.28 23.66
C TYR A 467 11.78 15.67 24.58
N LEU A 468 10.62 15.02 24.51
CA LEU A 468 9.55 15.21 25.49
C LEU A 468 9.93 14.65 26.86
N LEU A 469 10.59 13.47 26.89
CA LEU A 469 11.03 12.82 28.12
C LEU A 469 12.12 13.61 28.87
N VAL A 470 13.10 14.21 28.15
CA VAL A 470 14.08 15.13 28.77
C VAL A 470 13.58 16.57 28.96
N GLY A 471 12.30 16.85 28.67
CA GLY A 471 11.70 18.18 28.84
C GLY A 471 12.09 19.24 27.78
N GLU A 472 12.87 18.88 26.76
CA GLU A 472 13.28 19.74 25.63
C GLU A 472 12.13 19.99 24.61
N ARG A 473 10.98 20.46 25.12
CA ARG A 473 9.73 20.70 24.36
C ARG A 473 9.92 21.54 23.09
N ARG A 474 10.91 22.45 23.07
CA ARG A 474 11.30 23.22 21.86
C ARG A 474 11.88 22.34 20.74
N ARG A 475 12.75 21.36 21.06
CA ARG A 475 13.32 20.41 20.08
C ARG A 475 12.27 19.39 19.62
N ALA A 476 11.44 18.89 20.54
CA ALA A 476 10.28 18.03 20.20
C ALA A 476 9.33 18.70 19.20
N ALA A 477 8.92 19.95 19.43
CA ALA A 477 8.05 20.71 18.52
C ALA A 477 8.69 20.90 17.13
N THR A 478 10.01 21.04 17.04
CA THR A 478 10.76 21.11 15.78
C THR A 478 10.78 19.76 15.05
N CYS A 479 10.87 18.64 15.76
CA CYS A 479 10.69 17.32 15.16
C CYS A 479 9.28 17.16 14.57
N PHE A 480 8.22 17.50 15.32
CA PHE A 480 6.84 17.46 14.81
C PHE A 480 6.61 18.36 13.60
N TYR A 481 7.19 19.57 13.56
CA TYR A 481 7.19 20.42 12.36
C TYR A 481 7.79 19.70 11.15
N HIS A 482 8.94 19.04 11.30
CA HIS A 482 9.58 18.30 10.22
C HIS A 482 8.78 17.06 9.78
N ILE A 483 8.23 16.28 10.71
CA ILE A 483 7.37 15.13 10.41
C ILE A 483 6.16 15.57 9.59
N ALA A 484 5.45 16.61 10.02
CA ALA A 484 4.32 17.17 9.30
C ALA A 484 4.72 17.68 7.90
N ARG A 485 5.87 18.36 7.78
CA ARG A 485 6.41 18.85 6.49
C ARG A 485 6.80 17.71 5.54
N TYR A 486 7.32 16.59 6.05
CA TYR A 486 7.64 15.39 5.25
C TYR A 486 6.37 14.64 4.86
N ARG A 487 5.51 14.24 5.82
CA ARG A 487 4.21 13.60 5.54
C ARG A 487 3.35 14.42 4.55
N ARG A 488 3.42 15.77 4.58
CA ARG A 488 2.82 16.66 3.58
C ARG A 488 3.49 16.58 2.20
N ARG A 489 4.83 16.60 2.13
CA ARG A 489 5.58 16.44 0.87
C ARG A 489 5.25 15.10 0.22
N ASP A 490 5.25 14.04 1.02
CA ASP A 490 5.12 12.67 0.51
C ASP A 490 3.67 12.40 0.12
N ALA A 491 2.68 12.96 0.83
CA ALA A 491 1.30 13.00 0.36
C ALA A 491 1.12 13.80 -0.94
N LYS A 492 1.80 14.95 -1.12
CA LYS A 492 1.82 15.68 -2.40
C LYS A 492 2.47 14.87 -3.53
N GLN A 493 3.50 14.09 -3.23
CA GLN A 493 4.19 13.24 -4.22
C GLN A 493 3.33 12.01 -4.57
N ALA A 494 2.69 11.36 -3.60
CA ALA A 494 1.74 10.27 -3.82
C ALA A 494 0.51 10.73 -4.62
N LEU A 495 -0.03 11.94 -4.34
CA LEU A 495 -1.07 12.54 -5.18
C LEU A 495 -0.57 12.81 -6.60
N ARG A 496 0.64 13.36 -6.78
CA ARG A 496 1.21 13.55 -8.13
C ARG A 496 1.34 12.23 -8.87
N GLN A 497 1.93 11.21 -8.26
CA GLN A 497 2.06 9.88 -8.87
C GLN A 497 0.71 9.21 -9.13
N PHE A 498 -0.31 9.45 -8.29
CA PHE A 498 -1.68 9.00 -8.55
C PHE A 498 -2.26 9.72 -9.77
N TRP A 499 -2.17 11.05 -9.85
CA TRP A 499 -2.70 11.83 -10.98
C TRP A 499 -1.91 11.61 -12.26
N GLU A 500 -0.59 11.44 -12.21
CA GLU A 500 0.26 11.06 -13.36
C GLU A 500 -0.12 9.67 -13.89
N LYS A 501 -0.38 8.69 -13.01
CA LYS A 501 -0.91 7.37 -13.40
C LYS A 501 -2.34 7.45 -13.92
N ALA A 502 -3.18 8.34 -13.38
CA ALA A 502 -4.56 8.54 -13.84
C ALA A 502 -4.61 9.25 -15.20
N ASP A 503 -3.80 10.28 -15.43
CA ASP A 503 -3.66 10.97 -16.71
C ASP A 503 -3.08 10.01 -17.78
N SER A 504 -2.18 9.08 -17.41
CA SER A 504 -1.75 7.99 -18.31
C SER A 504 -2.80 6.89 -18.51
N SER A 505 -3.88 6.86 -17.72
CA SER A 505 -4.95 5.85 -17.79
C SER A 505 -6.33 6.53 -17.84
N THR A 506 -6.61 7.15 -19.00
CA THR A 506 -7.70 8.11 -19.31
C THR A 506 -9.15 7.65 -19.11
N ASN A 507 -9.39 6.55 -18.39
CA ASN A 507 -10.71 6.05 -18.02
C ASN A 507 -10.75 5.32 -16.67
N LYS A 508 -9.81 5.60 -15.74
CA LYS A 508 -9.77 4.91 -14.44
C LYS A 508 -10.90 5.36 -13.50
N THR A 509 -11.93 4.54 -13.35
CA THR A 509 -12.97 4.73 -12.32
C THR A 509 -12.33 4.62 -10.93
N ILE A 510 -12.21 5.74 -10.23
CA ILE A 510 -11.68 5.80 -8.87
C ILE A 510 -12.61 5.00 -7.94
N SER A 511 -12.11 3.94 -7.32
CA SER A 511 -12.86 3.14 -6.36
C SER A 511 -13.19 3.92 -5.09
N PHE A 512 -14.16 3.44 -4.28
CA PHE A 512 -14.48 4.09 -2.99
C PHE A 512 -13.25 4.21 -2.08
N GLN A 513 -12.39 3.18 -2.09
CA GLN A 513 -11.15 3.18 -1.33
C GLN A 513 -10.14 4.17 -1.89
N GLU A 514 -9.86 4.18 -3.19
CA GLU A 514 -8.97 5.19 -3.77
C GLU A 514 -9.52 6.60 -3.50
N ALA A 515 -10.84 6.82 -3.57
CA ALA A 515 -11.45 8.10 -3.22
C ALA A 515 -11.30 8.43 -1.71
N TRP A 516 -11.18 7.45 -0.83
CA TRP A 516 -10.89 7.64 0.60
C TRP A 516 -9.40 7.93 0.84
N GLU A 517 -8.50 7.17 0.23
CA GLU A 517 -7.06 7.38 0.25
C GLU A 517 -6.68 8.74 -0.33
N ILE A 518 -7.22 9.11 -1.49
CA ILE A 518 -7.06 10.44 -2.09
C ILE A 518 -7.55 11.53 -1.15
N ARG A 519 -8.69 11.36 -0.45
CA ARG A 519 -9.16 12.35 0.54
C ARG A 519 -8.19 12.49 1.71
N HIS A 520 -7.64 11.40 2.25
CA HIS A 520 -6.62 11.45 3.30
C HIS A 520 -5.27 12.02 2.82
N LEU A 521 -4.84 11.69 1.61
CA LEU A 521 -3.63 12.26 0.99
C LEU A 521 -3.83 13.75 0.68
N MET A 522 -5.01 14.17 0.22
CA MET A 522 -5.37 15.58 0.04
C MET A 522 -5.31 16.31 1.39
N ALA A 523 -5.94 15.79 2.44
CA ALA A 523 -5.88 16.39 3.78
C ALA A 523 -4.44 16.52 4.32
N ARG A 524 -3.61 15.47 4.14
CA ARG A 524 -2.17 15.51 4.50
C ARG A 524 -1.38 16.50 3.64
N ALA A 525 -1.71 16.66 2.36
CA ALA A 525 -1.06 17.60 1.43
C ALA A 525 -1.47 19.07 1.66
N THR A 526 -2.71 19.32 2.11
CA THR A 526 -3.27 20.67 2.33
C THR A 526 -2.96 21.26 3.70
N LEU A 527 -2.31 20.53 4.61
CA LEU A 527 -1.69 21.07 5.84
C LEU A 527 -0.81 22.29 5.53
N ASP A 528 -1.34 23.49 5.65
CA ASP A 528 -0.62 24.73 5.36
C ASP A 528 0.42 25.06 6.45
N GLU A 529 1.27 26.05 6.17
CA GLU A 529 2.39 26.38 7.05
C GLU A 529 1.92 27.07 8.35
N GLU A 530 0.76 27.72 8.33
CA GLU A 530 0.15 28.32 9.52
C GLU A 530 -0.49 27.24 10.41
N LYS A 531 -1.09 26.17 9.84
CA LYS A 531 -1.54 24.99 10.59
C LYS A 531 -0.38 24.14 11.15
N ILE A 532 0.70 23.96 10.40
CA ILE A 532 1.90 23.26 10.92
C ILE A 532 2.56 24.09 12.03
N ASN A 533 2.64 25.41 11.87
CA ASN A 533 3.09 26.30 12.94
C ASN A 533 2.10 26.35 14.11
N PHE A 534 0.79 26.23 13.89
CA PHE A 534 -0.21 26.13 14.96
C PHE A 534 0.01 24.86 15.79
N ILE A 535 0.18 23.69 15.18
CA ILE A 535 0.49 22.44 15.89
C ILE A 535 1.80 22.60 16.70
N ALA A 536 2.86 23.12 16.09
CA ALA A 536 4.14 23.35 16.77
C ALA A 536 4.05 24.43 17.88
N THR A 537 3.16 25.41 17.75
CA THR A 537 2.95 26.49 18.73
C THR A 537 2.03 26.03 19.86
N SER A 538 0.97 25.26 19.60
CA SER A 538 0.14 24.63 20.62
C SER A 538 0.97 23.70 21.51
N ALA A 539 1.88 22.91 20.93
CA ALA A 539 2.83 22.10 21.69
C ALA A 539 3.81 22.92 22.55
N ARG A 540 4.08 24.18 22.18
CA ARG A 540 4.87 25.15 22.98
C ARG A 540 4.02 25.93 23.99
N PHE A 541 2.72 26.08 23.74
CA PHE A 541 1.78 26.85 24.57
C PHE A 541 1.23 26.01 25.73
N LEU A 542 0.81 24.78 25.44
CA LEU A 542 0.39 23.76 26.44
C LEU A 542 1.51 23.38 27.42
N ALA A 543 2.75 23.82 27.16
CA ALA A 543 3.86 23.73 28.09
C ALA A 543 3.80 24.74 29.26
N HIS A 544 2.89 25.73 29.23
CA HIS A 544 2.90 26.91 30.11
C HIS A 544 1.53 27.35 30.68
N SER A 545 0.41 26.81 30.21
CA SER A 545 -0.95 27.29 30.56
C SER A 545 -1.55 26.67 31.83
N LYS A 546 -2.30 27.47 32.61
CA LYS A 546 -3.12 27.01 33.76
C LYS A 546 -4.50 26.50 33.32
N SER A 547 -5.30 26.04 34.28
CA SER A 547 -6.45 25.13 34.08
C SER A 547 -7.74 25.71 33.49
N GLU A 548 -7.91 27.03 33.43
CA GLU A 548 -9.24 27.64 33.22
C GLU A 548 -9.72 27.64 31.75
N ASP A 549 -8.81 27.69 30.77
CA ASP A 549 -9.14 27.58 29.34
C ASP A 549 -9.72 26.19 28.95
N LEU A 550 -9.58 25.19 29.83
CA LEU A 550 -9.89 23.79 29.56
C LEU A 550 -11.40 23.49 29.60
N GLU A 551 -12.15 24.11 30.52
CA GLU A 551 -13.60 23.86 30.65
C GLU A 551 -14.36 24.32 29.41
N LEU A 552 -14.00 25.49 28.86
CA LEU A 552 -14.67 26.09 27.69
C LEU A 552 -14.64 25.15 26.47
N LEU A 553 -13.50 24.50 26.23
CA LEU A 553 -13.31 23.55 25.13
C LEU A 553 -14.04 22.22 25.37
N LEU A 554 -14.08 21.73 26.61
CA LEU A 554 -14.82 20.52 26.97
C LEU A 554 -16.34 20.71 26.85
N THR A 555 -16.86 21.87 27.24
CA THR A 555 -18.26 22.26 27.02
C THR A 555 -18.60 22.37 25.53
N TYR A 556 -17.72 22.96 24.73
CA TYR A 556 -17.92 23.06 23.28
C TYR A 556 -17.97 21.68 22.59
N ALA A 557 -17.09 20.75 22.98
CA ALA A 557 -17.05 19.39 22.44
C ALA A 557 -18.30 18.57 22.81
N HIS A 558 -18.79 18.67 24.05
CA HIS A 558 -20.04 17.99 24.46
C HIS A 558 -21.29 18.48 23.71
N ALA A 559 -21.28 19.73 23.23
CA ALA A 559 -22.39 20.31 22.47
C ALA A 559 -22.40 19.92 20.98
N HIS A 560 -21.31 19.36 20.43
CA HIS A 560 -21.14 19.12 18.99
C HIS A 560 -20.57 17.72 18.67
N PRO A 561 -21.26 16.62 19.02
CA PRO A 561 -20.74 15.27 18.89
C PRO A 561 -20.49 14.79 17.44
N GLU A 562 -21.10 15.44 16.44
CA GLU A 562 -21.03 15.03 15.02
C GLU A 562 -19.72 15.44 14.30
N ASP A 563 -18.89 16.31 14.88
CA ASP A 563 -17.69 16.84 14.22
C ASP A 563 -16.43 15.97 14.45
N SER A 564 -16.13 15.11 13.47
CA SER A 564 -14.93 14.26 13.47
C SER A 564 -13.59 15.02 13.55
N ALA A 565 -13.52 16.30 13.15
CA ALA A 565 -12.30 17.10 13.31
C ALA A 565 -12.15 17.62 14.75
N ALA A 566 -13.27 17.95 15.41
CA ALA A 566 -13.28 18.23 16.84
C ALA A 566 -12.89 16.97 17.65
N GLN A 567 -13.40 15.80 17.28
CA GLN A 567 -13.01 14.51 17.90
C GLN A 567 -11.52 14.20 17.70
N PHE A 568 -10.94 14.44 16.52
CA PHE A 568 -9.51 14.22 16.26
C PHE A 568 -8.63 15.15 17.12
N ASN A 569 -8.99 16.44 17.22
CA ASN A 569 -8.29 17.39 18.07
C ASN A 569 -8.46 17.07 19.57
N ALA A 570 -9.64 16.61 20.00
CA ALA A 570 -9.88 16.13 21.36
C ALA A 570 -9.09 14.84 21.68
N GLY A 571 -8.89 13.95 20.71
CA GLY A 571 -8.03 12.77 20.84
C GLY A 571 -6.56 13.13 21.04
N LEU A 572 -6.06 14.12 20.29
CA LEU A 572 -4.73 14.71 20.52
C LEU A 572 -4.61 15.38 21.90
N PHE A 573 -5.69 15.98 22.41
CA PHE A 573 -5.72 16.57 23.75
C PHE A 573 -5.81 15.51 24.87
N ALA A 574 -6.49 14.39 24.63
CA ALA A 574 -6.62 13.28 25.59
C ALA A 574 -5.27 12.62 25.89
N LEU A 575 -4.35 12.58 24.92
CA LEU A 575 -2.96 12.15 25.12
C LEU A 575 -2.20 13.03 26.14
N GLY A 576 -2.65 14.26 26.40
CA GLY A 576 -2.10 15.14 27.43
C GLY A 576 -2.41 14.73 28.88
N ARG A 577 -3.30 13.75 29.12
CA ARG A 577 -3.78 13.41 30.49
C ARG A 577 -2.86 12.50 31.32
N ILE A 578 -1.70 12.07 30.81
CA ILE A 578 -0.87 11.04 31.46
C ILE A 578 0.14 11.62 32.48
N PHE A 579 0.54 12.89 32.35
CA PHE A 579 1.75 13.39 33.03
C PHE A 579 1.46 14.43 34.15
N HIS A 580 1.31 13.94 35.37
CA HIS A 580 1.42 14.72 36.62
C HIS A 580 2.76 14.41 37.31
N THR A 581 3.58 15.42 37.60
CA THR A 581 3.93 15.86 38.98
C THR A 581 4.88 17.07 38.99
N ASP A 582 4.92 17.74 40.14
CA ASP A 582 5.22 19.15 40.40
C ASP A 582 6.68 19.66 40.37
N HIS A 583 6.76 21.00 40.39
CA HIS A 583 7.79 21.90 40.94
C HIS A 583 8.84 22.58 40.03
N LEU A 584 9.28 23.76 40.50
CA LEU A 584 10.01 24.85 39.84
C LEU A 584 11.22 25.25 40.72
N PRO A 585 12.31 25.81 40.14
CA PRO A 585 12.44 27.27 39.92
C PRO A 585 12.85 27.60 38.47
N SER A 586 12.31 28.59 37.75
CA SER A 586 12.10 30.03 38.02
C SER A 586 13.32 30.95 37.83
N SER A 587 13.83 31.06 36.59
CA SER A 587 14.14 32.38 36.00
C SER A 587 14.31 32.29 34.48
N GLU A 588 13.71 33.22 33.75
CA GLU A 588 14.06 33.49 32.36
C GLU A 588 15.25 34.44 32.34
N ASN A 589 16.38 34.05 31.71
CA ASN A 589 17.17 34.84 30.75
C ASN A 589 18.51 34.16 30.40
N GLN A 590 19.13 34.63 29.32
CA GLN A 590 20.49 34.29 28.84
C GLN A 590 20.72 32.84 28.33
N MET A 591 20.29 32.56 27.09
CA MET A 591 21.14 31.75 26.17
C MET A 591 20.90 31.99 24.66
N ASP A 592 20.47 33.20 24.27
CA ASP A 592 20.35 33.64 22.87
C ASP A 592 21.73 33.93 22.21
N ALA A 593 22.72 33.06 22.38
CA ALA A 593 24.13 33.39 22.12
C ALA A 593 25.05 32.24 21.63
N ALA A 594 24.53 31.02 21.36
CA ALA A 594 25.41 29.84 21.21
C ALA A 594 25.09 28.85 20.06
N LEU A 595 24.11 29.12 19.18
CA LEU A 595 23.73 28.17 18.11
C LEU A 595 23.65 28.75 16.68
N ASP A 596 23.92 30.05 16.48
CA ASP A 596 23.96 30.68 15.15
C ASP A 596 25.34 31.25 14.80
N SER A 597 26.28 30.36 14.46
CA SER A 597 27.44 30.68 13.61
C SER A 597 28.00 29.39 12.98
N HIS A 598 27.93 29.14 11.66
CA HIS A 598 27.46 29.99 10.57
C HIS A 598 26.22 29.43 9.86
N PHE A 599 25.16 30.23 9.76
CA PHE A 599 24.33 30.29 8.56
C PHE A 599 24.01 31.76 8.27
N ASP A 600 24.54 32.28 7.16
CA ASP A 600 24.45 33.70 6.81
C ASP A 600 23.03 34.04 6.30
N MET A 601 22.25 34.74 7.14
CA MET A 601 20.89 35.17 6.84
C MET A 601 20.83 36.34 5.84
N ASP A 602 21.88 37.17 5.74
CA ASP A 602 21.91 38.30 4.79
C ASP A 602 22.18 37.83 3.35
N SER A 603 22.79 36.67 3.17
CA SER A 603 23.01 36.04 1.85
C SER A 603 21.70 35.82 1.04
N MET A 604 20.55 35.68 1.71
CA MET A 604 19.25 35.41 1.08
C MET A 604 18.67 36.57 0.24
N HIS A 605 19.21 37.79 0.34
CA HIS A 605 18.73 38.92 -0.47
C HIS A 605 19.26 38.97 -1.92
N SER A 606 20.19 38.09 -2.31
CA SER A 606 20.83 38.13 -3.64
C SER A 606 20.28 37.11 -4.67
N TYR A 607 19.72 35.98 -4.24
CA TYR A 607 19.32 34.89 -5.13
C TYR A 607 17.88 34.99 -5.67
N CYS A 608 17.56 36.12 -6.32
CA CYS A 608 16.31 36.29 -7.08
C CYS A 608 16.55 36.52 -8.59
N PRO A 609 16.82 35.47 -9.38
CA PRO A 609 16.87 35.55 -10.84
C PRO A 609 15.46 35.47 -11.49
N ALA A 610 14.41 35.94 -10.82
CA ALA A 610 13.06 36.03 -11.39
C ALA A 610 13.03 36.88 -12.67
N SER A 611 13.87 37.91 -12.74
CA SER A 611 14.11 38.73 -13.95
C SER A 611 14.66 37.91 -15.13
N LYS A 612 15.58 36.96 -14.88
CA LYS A 612 16.09 36.03 -15.91
C LYS A 612 15.04 34.99 -16.30
N TYR A 613 14.24 34.48 -15.35
CA TYR A 613 13.16 33.53 -15.67
C TYR A 613 12.04 34.15 -16.52
N VAL A 614 11.64 35.40 -16.23
CA VAL A 614 10.69 36.15 -17.07
C VAL A 614 11.29 36.48 -18.44
N SER A 615 12.56 36.87 -18.51
CA SER A 615 13.25 37.11 -19.79
C SER A 615 13.45 35.85 -20.63
N ALA A 616 13.48 34.65 -20.03
CA ALA A 616 13.50 33.38 -20.74
C ALA A 616 12.10 32.99 -21.23
N LEU A 617 11.09 33.04 -20.34
CA LEU A 617 9.71 32.69 -20.67
C LEU A 617 9.08 33.60 -21.75
N THR A 618 9.51 34.85 -21.85
CA THR A 618 9.07 35.75 -22.94
C THR A 618 9.70 35.46 -24.31
N ARG A 619 10.72 34.59 -24.40
CA ARG A 619 11.39 34.22 -25.66
C ARG A 619 11.02 32.85 -26.21
N SER A 620 10.28 32.03 -25.47
CA SER A 620 9.94 30.66 -25.90
C SER A 620 8.57 30.18 -25.41
N LEU A 621 7.48 30.63 -26.06
CA LEU A 621 6.23 29.87 -26.31
C LEU A 621 5.21 30.71 -27.12
N PRO A 622 4.46 30.15 -28.10
CA PRO A 622 3.53 30.93 -28.94
C PRO A 622 2.25 31.48 -28.27
N LEU A 623 2.10 31.37 -26.94
CA LEU A 623 0.82 31.53 -26.24
C LEU A 623 0.36 32.99 -25.99
N LEU A 624 1.21 33.99 -26.21
CA LEU A 624 0.89 35.39 -25.91
C LEU A 624 -0.02 36.07 -26.96
N SER A 625 -0.01 35.61 -28.22
CA SER A 625 -0.72 36.27 -29.33
C SER A 625 -2.24 36.16 -29.21
N SER A 626 -2.76 34.98 -28.89
CA SER A 626 -4.19 34.75 -28.65
C SER A 626 -4.71 35.51 -27.43
N PHE A 627 -3.86 35.69 -26.41
CA PHE A 627 -4.19 36.40 -25.19
C PHE A 627 -4.36 37.91 -25.41
N GLN A 628 -3.45 38.53 -26.18
CA GLN A 628 -3.54 39.94 -26.55
C GLN A 628 -4.77 40.26 -27.42
N GLY A 629 -5.14 39.37 -28.35
CA GLY A 629 -6.35 39.53 -29.16
C GLY A 629 -7.63 39.61 -28.33
N CYS A 630 -7.81 38.66 -27.40
CA CYS A 630 -8.98 38.62 -26.50
C CYS A 630 -9.05 39.88 -25.62
N LEU A 631 -7.92 40.33 -25.05
CA LEU A 631 -7.87 41.56 -24.25
C LEU A 631 -8.27 42.79 -25.07
N LYS A 632 -7.75 42.96 -26.29
CA LYS A 632 -8.01 44.13 -27.13
C LYS A 632 -9.49 44.27 -27.53
N GLU A 633 -10.19 43.16 -27.72
CA GLU A 633 -11.64 43.17 -28.02
C GLU A 633 -12.53 43.26 -26.78
N VAL A 634 -12.09 42.77 -25.61
CA VAL A 634 -12.86 42.83 -24.36
C VAL A 634 -12.69 44.16 -23.62
N PHE A 635 -11.55 44.84 -23.77
CA PHE A 635 -11.21 46.10 -23.09
C PHE A 635 -11.13 47.32 -24.04
N GLY A 636 -11.03 47.11 -25.35
CA GLY A 636 -10.78 48.18 -26.33
C GLY A 636 -9.30 48.57 -26.44
N SER A 637 -9.02 49.69 -27.11
CA SER A 637 -7.69 50.31 -27.07
C SER A 637 -7.33 50.67 -25.62
N PRO A 638 -6.10 50.39 -25.16
CA PRO A 638 -5.75 50.56 -23.75
C PRO A 638 -5.86 52.04 -23.34
N PRO A 639 -6.56 52.37 -22.24
CA PRO A 639 -6.52 53.71 -21.69
C PRO A 639 -5.08 54.02 -21.23
N ALA A 640 -4.63 55.25 -21.49
CA ALA A 640 -3.34 55.72 -21.01
C ALA A 640 -3.40 55.97 -19.49
N VAL A 641 -3.21 54.91 -18.70
CA VAL A 641 -3.16 55.00 -17.24
C VAL A 641 -1.87 55.72 -16.83
N SER A 642 -2.01 57.01 -16.52
CA SER A 642 -0.98 57.75 -15.80
C SER A 642 -0.74 57.07 -14.45
N ARG A 643 0.54 56.84 -14.09
CA ARG A 643 0.88 56.33 -12.77
C ARG A 643 0.45 57.35 -11.72
N PRO A 644 -0.40 57.00 -10.73
CA PRO A 644 -0.54 57.83 -9.54
C PRO A 644 0.80 57.84 -8.78
N PRO A 645 1.12 58.92 -8.04
CA PRO A 645 2.37 59.00 -7.29
C PRO A 645 2.43 57.94 -6.18
N VAL A 646 3.63 57.43 -5.91
CA VAL A 646 3.86 56.48 -4.82
C VAL A 646 3.69 57.20 -3.48
N VAL A 647 2.66 56.81 -2.73
CA VAL A 647 2.47 57.24 -1.34
C VAL A 647 3.18 56.24 -0.42
N PRO A 648 4.02 56.67 0.54
CA PRO A 648 4.64 55.76 1.49
C PRO A 648 3.60 55.07 2.38
N HIS A 649 3.61 53.74 2.42
CA HIS A 649 2.73 52.98 3.30
C HIS A 649 3.22 53.02 4.76
N GLN A 650 2.37 53.52 5.67
CA GLN A 650 2.43 53.10 7.07
C GLN A 650 1.78 51.72 7.23
N PRO A 651 2.31 50.83 8.09
CA PRO A 651 1.79 49.48 8.27
C PRO A 651 0.56 49.46 9.19
N SER A 652 -0.64 49.26 8.63
CA SER A 652 -1.85 48.99 9.41
C SER A 652 -1.89 47.53 9.88
N GLN A 653 -2.01 47.31 11.19
CA GLN A 653 -2.11 45.98 11.80
C GLN A 653 -3.43 45.28 11.42
N LEU A 654 -3.37 44.08 10.82
CA LEU A 654 -4.45 43.09 10.77
C LEU A 654 -3.85 41.69 10.48
N PRO A 655 -4.12 40.65 11.30
CA PRO A 655 -3.61 39.30 11.08
C PRO A 655 -4.18 38.61 9.81
N ARG A 656 -3.55 37.52 9.38
CA ARG A 656 -4.00 36.71 8.22
C ARG A 656 -5.24 35.86 8.47
N HIS A 657 -5.56 35.59 9.74
CA HIS A 657 -6.57 34.60 10.16
C HIS A 657 -7.97 34.86 9.56
N ASP A 658 -8.35 36.13 9.42
CA ASP A 658 -9.70 36.55 9.04
C ASP A 658 -10.12 36.18 7.60
N GLN A 659 -9.18 35.86 6.70
CA GLN A 659 -9.48 35.70 5.26
C GLN A 659 -10.56 34.63 4.97
N TYR A 660 -10.67 33.58 5.80
CA TYR A 660 -11.73 32.58 5.67
C TYR A 660 -13.04 32.99 6.35
N GLU A 661 -13.01 33.63 7.53
CA GLU A 661 -14.24 34.07 8.21
C GLU A 661 -14.94 35.24 7.49
N ILE A 662 -14.18 36.14 6.86
CA ILE A 662 -14.71 37.25 6.05
C ILE A 662 -15.64 36.74 4.94
N SER A 663 -15.36 35.56 4.37
CA SER A 663 -16.25 34.94 3.36
C SER A 663 -17.64 34.62 3.94
N GLY A 664 -17.71 34.16 5.19
CA GLY A 664 -18.95 33.84 5.92
C GLY A 664 -19.65 35.06 6.54
N LEU A 665 -18.91 36.14 6.80
CA LEU A 665 -19.47 37.42 7.29
C LEU A 665 -20.04 38.28 6.15
N ALA A 666 -19.39 38.31 4.98
CA ALA A 666 -19.86 39.05 3.81
C ALA A 666 -21.20 38.51 3.28
N TYR A 667 -21.47 37.21 3.46
CA TYR A 667 -22.76 36.59 3.16
C TYR A 667 -23.88 36.97 4.15
N ARG A 668 -23.54 37.50 5.34
CA ARG A 668 -24.47 37.76 6.44
C ARG A 668 -24.65 39.25 6.80
N THR A 669 -23.76 40.16 6.39
CA THR A 669 -23.85 41.59 6.72
C THR A 669 -23.50 42.53 5.54
N GLU A 670 -24.51 42.88 4.73
CA GLU A 670 -24.32 43.50 3.41
C GLU A 670 -23.50 44.80 3.37
N LYS A 671 -23.57 45.65 4.41
CA LYS A 671 -22.83 46.94 4.43
C LYS A 671 -21.39 46.82 4.95
N LYS A 672 -21.14 45.99 5.98
CA LYS A 672 -19.80 45.88 6.60
C LYS A 672 -18.84 45.08 5.72
N GLY A 673 -19.28 43.97 5.14
CA GLY A 673 -18.45 43.15 4.24
C GLY A 673 -17.96 43.90 3.00
N VAL A 674 -18.80 44.74 2.39
CA VAL A 674 -18.44 45.53 1.20
C VAL A 674 -17.39 46.61 1.51
N ALA A 675 -17.48 47.25 2.67
CA ALA A 675 -16.47 48.21 3.11
C ALA A 675 -15.11 47.52 3.37
N LEU A 676 -15.13 46.34 3.99
CA LEU A 676 -13.92 45.56 4.29
C LEU A 676 -13.22 45.07 3.01
N LEU A 677 -13.96 44.47 2.07
CA LEU A 677 -13.41 44.03 0.78
C LEU A 677 -12.83 45.20 -0.04
N ARG A 678 -13.48 46.37 -0.02
CA ARG A 678 -12.96 47.59 -0.65
C ARG A 678 -11.66 48.09 0.00
N ASN A 679 -11.48 47.91 1.31
CA ASN A 679 -10.24 48.27 1.98
C ASN A 679 -9.12 47.28 1.68
N VAL A 680 -9.39 45.97 1.69
CA VAL A 680 -8.41 44.93 1.29
C VAL A 680 -7.90 45.20 -0.14
N ALA A 681 -8.80 45.45 -1.08
CA ALA A 681 -8.46 45.76 -2.48
C ALA A 681 -7.66 47.06 -2.69
N LYS A 682 -7.63 47.96 -1.69
CA LYS A 682 -6.78 49.17 -1.67
C LYS A 682 -5.43 48.96 -0.99
N VAL A 683 -5.37 48.13 0.06
CA VAL A 683 -4.15 47.91 0.85
C VAL A 683 -3.23 46.87 0.20
N ARG A 684 -3.78 45.90 -0.55
CA ARG A 684 -3.00 44.89 -1.29
C ARG A 684 -3.30 45.00 -2.79
N HIS A 685 -2.41 45.66 -3.52
CA HIS A 685 -2.57 45.87 -4.97
C HIS A 685 -2.54 44.57 -5.80
N GLU A 686 -1.95 43.49 -5.27
CA GLU A 686 -1.77 42.22 -5.98
C GLU A 686 -2.91 41.19 -5.74
N GLU A 687 -3.74 41.36 -4.70
CA GLU A 687 -4.85 40.44 -4.41
C GLU A 687 -6.07 40.71 -5.32
N ALA A 688 -6.30 39.83 -6.28
CA ALA A 688 -7.43 39.91 -7.22
C ALA A 688 -8.76 39.37 -6.64
N ASP A 689 -8.70 38.48 -5.65
CA ASP A 689 -9.85 37.80 -5.07
C ASP A 689 -10.90 38.74 -4.46
N ALA A 690 -10.47 39.72 -3.66
CA ALA A 690 -11.38 40.67 -3.00
C ALA A 690 -12.26 41.44 -4.00
N LEU A 691 -11.70 41.77 -5.17
CA LEU A 691 -12.39 42.43 -6.27
C LEU A 691 -13.31 41.47 -7.04
N ALA A 692 -12.92 40.20 -7.21
CA ALA A 692 -13.79 39.16 -7.78
C ALA A 692 -15.05 38.94 -6.92
N PHE A 693 -14.92 38.91 -5.59
CA PHE A 693 -16.05 38.82 -4.67
C PHE A 693 -16.95 40.07 -4.71
N LEU A 694 -16.37 41.28 -4.79
CA LEU A 694 -17.13 42.51 -4.99
C LEU A 694 -17.92 42.50 -6.31
N ALA A 695 -17.32 42.02 -7.41
CA ALA A 695 -18.00 41.92 -8.70
C ALA A 695 -19.23 40.99 -8.65
N ILE A 696 -19.14 39.87 -7.93
CA ILE A 696 -20.26 38.94 -7.73
C ILE A 696 -21.34 39.55 -6.83
N TYR A 697 -20.95 40.29 -5.79
CA TYR A 697 -21.89 41.03 -4.94
C TYR A 697 -22.70 42.07 -5.76
N TYR A 698 -22.04 42.87 -6.60
CA TYR A 698 -22.72 43.86 -7.44
C TYR A 698 -23.58 43.21 -8.53
N ASN A 699 -23.15 42.11 -9.15
CA ASN A 699 -23.99 41.31 -10.05
C ASN A 699 -25.28 40.83 -9.35
N LYS A 700 -25.18 40.26 -8.13
CA LYS A 700 -26.36 39.86 -7.34
C LYS A 700 -27.27 41.04 -6.97
N LYS A 701 -26.70 42.24 -6.78
CA LYS A 701 -27.44 43.48 -6.50
C LYS A 701 -27.96 44.21 -7.74
N LYS A 702 -27.92 43.59 -8.94
CA LYS A 702 -28.32 44.19 -10.23
C LYS A 702 -27.61 45.53 -10.50
N LYS A 703 -26.32 45.59 -10.14
CA LYS A 703 -25.40 46.73 -10.32
C LYS A 703 -24.30 46.34 -11.32
N PRO A 704 -24.62 46.22 -12.63
CA PRO A 704 -23.72 45.58 -13.58
C PRO A 704 -22.51 46.45 -13.97
N LEU A 705 -22.56 47.77 -13.75
CA LEU A 705 -21.45 48.67 -14.01
C LEU A 705 -20.37 48.54 -12.92
N GLU A 706 -20.75 48.64 -11.66
CA GLU A 706 -19.84 48.42 -10.53
C GLU A 706 -19.32 46.97 -10.48
N ALA A 707 -20.10 46.02 -10.98
CA ALA A 707 -19.67 44.63 -11.17
C ALA A 707 -18.59 44.49 -12.25
N GLU A 708 -18.77 45.14 -13.40
CA GLU A 708 -17.78 45.14 -14.49
C GLU A 708 -16.48 45.83 -14.08
N GLU A 709 -16.56 46.98 -13.41
CA GLU A 709 -15.40 47.71 -12.90
C GLU A 709 -14.55 46.82 -11.97
N CYS A 710 -15.16 46.22 -10.95
CA CYS A 710 -14.47 45.31 -10.03
C CYS A 710 -13.89 44.08 -10.75
N ALA A 711 -14.63 43.49 -11.69
CA ALA A 711 -14.16 42.30 -12.41
C ALA A 711 -13.00 42.62 -13.36
N ARG A 712 -13.03 43.78 -14.04
CA ARG A 712 -11.95 44.26 -14.91
C ARG A 712 -10.68 44.54 -14.13
N GLU A 713 -10.77 45.27 -13.02
CA GLU A 713 -9.62 45.55 -12.16
C GLU A 713 -9.00 44.26 -11.61
N ALA A 714 -9.82 43.27 -11.21
CA ALA A 714 -9.33 41.96 -10.80
C ALA A 714 -8.59 41.21 -11.94
N ILE A 715 -9.07 41.32 -13.19
CA ILE A 715 -8.44 40.71 -14.36
C ILE A 715 -7.16 41.44 -14.76
N LEU A 716 -7.09 42.76 -14.60
CA LEU A 716 -5.87 43.55 -14.84
C LEU A 716 -4.77 43.19 -13.84
N ARG A 717 -5.13 42.97 -12.56
CA ARG A 717 -4.21 42.51 -11.51
C ARG A 717 -3.77 41.05 -11.72
N ASN A 718 -4.69 40.16 -12.11
CA ASN A 718 -4.38 38.76 -12.40
C ASN A 718 -5.19 38.24 -13.61
N PRO A 719 -4.61 38.27 -14.82
CA PRO A 719 -5.29 37.79 -16.04
C PRO A 719 -5.59 36.28 -16.05
N LEU A 720 -4.97 35.51 -15.15
CA LEU A 720 -5.25 34.08 -14.96
C LEU A 720 -6.41 33.83 -13.98
N HIS A 721 -6.98 34.86 -13.34
CA HIS A 721 -8.02 34.71 -12.33
C HIS A 721 -9.40 34.40 -12.94
N ARG A 722 -9.62 33.13 -13.29
CA ARG A 722 -10.81 32.64 -14.03
C ARG A 722 -12.16 32.94 -13.35
N PHE A 723 -12.18 33.15 -12.03
CA PHE A 723 -13.39 33.54 -11.30
C PHE A 723 -13.84 34.97 -11.65
N SER A 724 -12.90 35.91 -11.81
CA SER A 724 -13.19 37.27 -12.27
C SER A 724 -13.70 37.28 -13.72
N TRP A 725 -13.20 36.39 -14.57
CA TRP A 725 -13.70 36.24 -15.95
C TRP A 725 -15.17 35.79 -15.98
N LEU A 726 -15.62 34.91 -15.05
CA LEU A 726 -17.03 34.55 -14.91
C LEU A 726 -17.88 35.73 -14.42
N ALA A 727 -17.37 36.50 -13.44
CA ALA A 727 -18.05 37.68 -12.93
C ALA A 727 -18.21 38.79 -14.00
N LEU A 728 -17.16 39.01 -14.81
CA LEU A 728 -17.17 39.93 -15.95
C LEU A 728 -18.16 39.48 -17.04
N ALA A 729 -18.16 38.18 -17.38
CA ALA A 729 -19.10 37.63 -18.35
C ALA A 729 -20.56 37.86 -17.92
N THR A 730 -20.83 37.66 -16.62
CA THR A 730 -22.16 37.87 -16.02
C THR A 730 -22.57 39.35 -16.08
N SER A 731 -21.67 40.28 -15.74
CA SER A 731 -21.99 41.71 -15.75
C SER A 731 -22.21 42.25 -17.16
N LEU A 732 -21.43 41.78 -18.14
CA LEU A 732 -21.60 42.11 -19.56
C LEU A 732 -22.90 41.52 -20.13
N SER A 733 -23.29 40.31 -19.71
CA SER A 733 -24.56 39.68 -20.11
C SER A 733 -25.76 40.50 -19.61
N HIS A 734 -25.73 40.98 -18.36
CA HIS A 734 -26.76 41.87 -17.81
C HIS A 734 -26.86 43.23 -18.52
N GLN A 735 -25.84 43.65 -19.29
CA GLN A 735 -25.84 44.86 -20.11
C GLN A 735 -26.22 44.60 -21.59
N GLY A 736 -26.57 43.36 -21.96
CA GLY A 736 -26.81 42.98 -23.36
C GLY A 736 -25.55 43.02 -24.25
N ARG A 737 -24.34 43.06 -23.67
CA ARG A 737 -23.06 43.16 -24.40
C ARG A 737 -22.57 41.77 -24.83
N TRP A 738 -23.45 41.05 -25.52
CA TRP A 738 -23.39 39.61 -25.80
C TRP A 738 -22.04 39.13 -26.37
N SER A 739 -21.45 39.86 -27.32
CA SER A 739 -20.16 39.49 -27.94
C SER A 739 -18.99 39.51 -26.94
N ALA A 740 -18.95 40.50 -26.04
CA ALA A 740 -17.93 40.59 -25.00
C ALA A 740 -18.19 39.60 -23.85
N ALA A 741 -19.46 39.44 -23.46
CA ALA A 741 -19.89 38.45 -22.48
C ALA A 741 -19.48 37.02 -22.89
N TRP A 742 -19.66 36.68 -24.17
CA TRP A 742 -19.27 35.40 -24.75
C TRP A 742 -17.77 35.10 -24.59
N LYS A 743 -16.90 36.06 -24.94
CA LYS A 743 -15.45 35.90 -24.87
C LYS A 743 -14.97 35.76 -23.42
N ALA A 744 -15.53 36.56 -22.51
CA ALA A 744 -15.27 36.42 -21.08
C ALA A 744 -15.74 35.04 -20.52
N ALA A 745 -16.88 34.52 -20.97
CA ALA A 745 -17.36 33.20 -20.58
C ALA A 745 -16.51 32.06 -21.18
N GLN A 746 -15.95 32.23 -22.39
CA GLN A 746 -14.99 31.30 -22.99
C GLN A 746 -13.64 31.28 -22.24
N GLU A 747 -13.20 32.38 -21.64
CA GLU A 747 -12.04 32.36 -20.73
C GLU A 747 -12.40 31.71 -19.39
N ALA A 748 -13.59 31.97 -18.84
CA ALA A 748 -14.05 31.36 -17.60
C ALA A 748 -14.15 29.82 -17.69
N SER A 749 -14.69 29.27 -18.79
CA SER A 749 -14.92 27.83 -18.95
C SER A 749 -13.64 26.99 -19.02
N LYS A 750 -12.48 27.62 -19.24
CA LYS A 750 -11.17 26.97 -19.13
C LYS A 750 -10.89 26.48 -17.71
N SER A 751 -11.38 27.16 -16.67
CA SER A 751 -11.32 26.66 -15.29
C SER A 751 -12.16 25.40 -15.13
N PHE A 752 -11.62 24.35 -14.52
CA PHE A 752 -12.39 23.15 -14.15
C PHE A 752 -13.51 23.48 -13.16
N LEU A 753 -13.21 24.24 -12.11
CA LEU A 753 -14.12 24.56 -11.00
C LEU A 753 -15.34 25.40 -11.44
N TYR A 754 -15.18 26.25 -12.47
CA TYR A 754 -16.22 27.17 -12.95
C TYR A 754 -16.82 26.76 -14.31
N ARG A 755 -16.42 25.59 -14.84
CA ARG A 755 -16.76 25.15 -16.20
C ARG A 755 -18.27 25.03 -16.44
N SER A 756 -19.02 24.53 -15.46
CA SER A 756 -20.47 24.38 -15.56
C SER A 756 -21.18 25.73 -15.67
N ASP A 757 -20.89 26.66 -14.76
CA ASP A 757 -21.56 27.97 -14.74
C ASP A 757 -21.17 28.81 -15.96
N ALA A 758 -19.92 28.73 -16.41
CA ALA A 758 -19.46 29.37 -17.64
C ALA A 758 -20.18 28.80 -18.89
N PHE A 759 -20.38 27.48 -18.99
CA PHE A 759 -21.16 26.89 -20.09
C PHE A 759 -22.65 27.20 -19.99
N ARG A 760 -23.23 27.28 -18.78
CA ARG A 760 -24.62 27.71 -18.59
C ARG A 760 -24.84 29.15 -19.05
N LEU A 761 -23.87 30.03 -18.79
CA LEU A 761 -23.88 31.39 -19.29
C LEU A 761 -23.69 31.46 -20.82
N LEU A 762 -22.82 30.63 -21.40
CA LEU A 762 -22.69 30.51 -22.87
C LEU A 762 -23.99 30.02 -23.53
N ALA A 763 -24.73 29.10 -22.90
CA ALA A 763 -26.04 28.66 -23.38
C ALA A 763 -27.08 29.79 -23.38
N HIS A 764 -27.13 30.60 -22.30
CA HIS A 764 -28.00 31.77 -22.20
C HIS A 764 -27.65 32.84 -23.26
N ILE A 765 -26.37 33.15 -23.46
CA ILE A 765 -25.93 34.10 -24.51
C ILE A 765 -26.19 33.54 -25.93
N ALA A 766 -26.16 32.22 -26.13
CA ALA A 766 -26.49 31.59 -27.40
C ALA A 766 -27.99 31.69 -27.75
N LEU A 767 -28.88 31.66 -26.76
CA LEU A 767 -30.30 31.96 -26.93
C LEU A 767 -30.51 33.46 -27.14
N ASP A 768 -30.31 34.26 -26.10
CA ASP A 768 -30.84 35.63 -26.03
C ASP A 768 -29.99 36.64 -26.81
N GLY A 769 -28.68 36.34 -26.98
CA GLY A 769 -27.72 37.19 -27.69
C GLY A 769 -27.40 36.77 -29.12
N LYS A 770 -27.84 35.59 -29.57
CA LYS A 770 -27.53 35.04 -30.91
C LYS A 770 -28.66 34.26 -31.59
N ASN A 771 -29.77 33.99 -30.90
CA ASN A 771 -30.92 33.21 -31.39
C ASN A 771 -30.54 31.86 -32.03
N ASN A 772 -29.58 31.14 -31.43
CA ASN A 772 -29.08 29.85 -31.92
C ASN A 772 -29.40 28.72 -30.91
N PRO A 773 -30.61 28.12 -30.97
CA PRO A 773 -31.05 27.12 -30.01
C PRO A 773 -30.22 25.82 -30.08
N SER A 774 -29.71 25.44 -31.25
CA SER A 774 -28.85 24.25 -31.41
C SER A 774 -27.52 24.41 -30.66
N GLN A 775 -26.90 25.58 -30.76
CA GLN A 775 -25.66 25.90 -30.04
C GLN A 775 -25.91 26.10 -28.54
N ALA A 776 -27.06 26.65 -28.15
CA ALA A 776 -27.47 26.73 -26.74
C ALA A 776 -27.64 25.34 -26.11
N LEU A 777 -28.31 24.41 -26.81
CA LEU A 777 -28.47 23.02 -26.36
C LEU A 777 -27.12 22.33 -26.19
N GLN A 778 -26.18 22.54 -27.12
CA GLN A 778 -24.81 22.02 -27.00
C GLN A 778 -24.13 22.53 -25.73
N TYR A 779 -24.17 23.83 -25.44
CA TYR A 779 -23.58 24.37 -24.21
C TYR A 779 -24.34 23.96 -22.93
N HIS A 780 -25.65 23.72 -23.00
CA HIS A 780 -26.38 23.12 -21.87
C HIS A 780 -25.93 21.69 -21.58
N CYS A 781 -25.66 20.88 -22.62
CA CYS A 781 -25.06 19.56 -22.45
C CYS A 781 -23.66 19.62 -21.85
N GLU A 782 -22.80 20.55 -22.27
CA GLU A 782 -21.48 20.74 -21.66
C GLU A 782 -21.55 21.30 -20.23
N SER A 783 -22.54 22.14 -19.91
CA SER A 783 -22.83 22.60 -18.54
C SER A 783 -23.12 21.43 -17.60
N GLU A 784 -24.01 20.51 -18.00
CA GLU A 784 -24.39 19.37 -17.17
C GLU A 784 -23.31 18.29 -17.12
N LYS A 785 -22.56 18.04 -18.20
CA LYS A 785 -21.33 17.23 -18.15
C LYS A 785 -20.32 17.79 -17.16
N ALA A 786 -20.02 19.08 -17.25
CA ALA A 786 -19.09 19.75 -16.34
C ALA A 786 -19.56 19.73 -14.88
N LYS A 787 -20.88 19.84 -14.65
CA LYS A 787 -21.51 19.73 -13.33
C LYS A 787 -21.41 18.33 -12.74
N ILE A 788 -21.72 17.29 -13.54
CA ILE A 788 -21.57 15.89 -13.13
C ILE A 788 -20.11 15.57 -12.82
N ASN A 789 -19.17 16.02 -13.67
CA ASN A 789 -17.74 15.86 -13.45
C ASN A 789 -17.27 16.56 -12.17
N LEU A 790 -17.78 17.77 -11.88
CA LEU A 790 -17.46 18.51 -10.65
C LEU A 790 -18.11 17.88 -9.40
N GLN A 791 -19.37 17.44 -9.48
CA GLN A 791 -20.04 16.74 -8.36
C GLN A 791 -19.38 15.40 -8.05
N SER A 792 -18.94 14.67 -9.08
CA SER A 792 -18.13 13.45 -8.95
C SER A 792 -16.78 13.75 -8.30
N ALA A 793 -16.05 14.77 -8.77
CA ALA A 793 -14.76 15.19 -8.20
C ALA A 793 -14.87 15.75 -6.76
N LEU A 794 -16.04 16.26 -6.37
CA LEU A 794 -16.33 16.74 -5.00
C LEU A 794 -17.03 15.67 -4.12
N GLY A 795 -17.28 14.46 -4.62
CA GLY A 795 -17.85 13.35 -3.86
C GLY A 795 -19.33 13.48 -3.49
N PHE A 796 -20.10 14.38 -4.14
CA PHE A 796 -21.53 14.53 -3.87
C PHE A 796 -22.36 13.54 -4.69
N HIS A 797 -23.03 12.60 -4.00
CA HIS A 797 -24.03 11.70 -4.59
C HIS A 797 -25.43 12.00 -4.05
N SER A 798 -26.27 12.64 -4.86
CA SER A 798 -27.69 12.87 -4.57
C SER A 798 -28.57 12.05 -5.51
N SER A 799 -29.13 10.94 -5.04
CA SER A 799 -29.89 9.97 -5.85
C SER A 799 -31.25 10.50 -6.34
N PRO A 800 -31.52 10.51 -7.66
CA PRO A 800 -32.83 10.92 -8.22
C PRO A 800 -33.70 9.74 -8.67
N ILE A 801 -33.58 8.55 -8.07
CA ILE A 801 -34.39 7.36 -8.41
C ILE A 801 -35.26 6.93 -7.22
N LYS A 802 -36.35 7.67 -6.97
CA LYS A 802 -37.39 7.32 -5.99
C LYS A 802 -38.83 7.47 -6.51
N LYS A 803 -39.02 7.45 -7.84
CA LYS A 803 -40.32 7.66 -8.50
C LYS A 803 -40.71 6.62 -9.56
N ILE A 804 -40.02 5.48 -9.64
CA ILE A 804 -40.32 4.35 -10.54
C ILE A 804 -40.48 3.01 -9.78
N SER A 805 -40.64 3.07 -8.45
CA SER A 805 -40.71 1.90 -7.56
C SER A 805 -42.14 1.39 -7.30
N SER A 806 -43.12 1.76 -8.13
CA SER A 806 -44.56 1.52 -7.92
C SER A 806 -45.18 0.44 -8.82
N LEU A 807 -44.46 -0.10 -9.81
CA LEU A 807 -45.06 -0.91 -10.89
C LEU A 807 -44.62 -2.39 -10.97
N GLN A 808 -43.72 -2.88 -10.11
CA GLN A 808 -43.20 -4.26 -10.17
C GLN A 808 -43.41 -5.10 -8.90
N LYS A 809 -44.46 -4.81 -8.11
CA LYS A 809 -45.01 -5.80 -7.16
C LYS A 809 -45.87 -6.83 -7.90
N LYS A 810 -45.26 -7.90 -8.44
CA LYS A 810 -45.97 -9.15 -8.80
C LYS A 810 -45.02 -10.36 -8.97
N SER A 811 -45.54 -11.54 -8.62
CA SER A 811 -45.01 -12.89 -8.89
C SER A 811 -43.52 -13.17 -8.59
N SER A 812 -43.25 -13.56 -7.35
CA SER A 812 -42.16 -14.47 -6.99
C SER A 812 -42.54 -15.94 -7.29
N LEU A 813 -41.55 -16.83 -7.51
CA LEU A 813 -41.63 -18.28 -7.21
C LEU A 813 -40.23 -18.95 -7.29
N ARG A 814 -40.13 -20.25 -6.97
CA ARG A 814 -38.89 -20.98 -6.59
C ARG A 814 -38.71 -22.34 -7.31
N ILE A 815 -37.45 -22.80 -7.42
CA ILE A 815 -36.94 -24.21 -7.19
C ILE A 815 -37.51 -25.37 -8.07
N SER A 816 -36.73 -26.32 -8.63
CA SER A 816 -35.27 -26.47 -8.83
C SER A 816 -34.95 -27.51 -9.98
N PRO A 817 -33.89 -28.37 -10.06
CA PRO A 817 -33.36 -28.86 -11.35
C PRO A 817 -33.60 -30.36 -11.70
N LYS A 818 -33.24 -30.77 -12.93
CA LYS A 818 -32.74 -32.13 -13.28
C LYS A 818 -32.01 -32.16 -14.64
N LEU A 819 -31.04 -33.07 -14.79
CA LEU A 819 -30.35 -33.38 -16.06
C LEU A 819 -31.00 -34.56 -16.76
N SER A 820 -31.08 -34.56 -18.10
CA SER A 820 -30.80 -35.76 -18.93
C SER A 820 -30.66 -35.49 -20.45
N THR A 821 -29.52 -35.94 -20.97
CA THR A 821 -29.20 -36.48 -22.32
C THR A 821 -30.16 -36.40 -23.54
N LYS A 822 -29.54 -35.99 -24.67
CA LYS A 822 -29.66 -36.51 -26.07
C LYS A 822 -30.82 -36.08 -27.02
N LEU A 823 -30.36 -35.37 -28.07
CA LEU A 823 -30.60 -35.57 -29.52
C LEU A 823 -31.83 -35.01 -30.25
N SER A 824 -31.49 -34.41 -31.41
CA SER A 824 -32.27 -34.14 -32.64
C SER A 824 -33.22 -32.92 -32.68
N PRO A 825 -33.34 -32.23 -33.85
CA PRO A 825 -33.93 -30.88 -33.92
C PRO A 825 -35.43 -30.87 -34.25
N LYS A 826 -36.25 -30.22 -33.41
CA LYS A 826 -37.65 -29.90 -33.74
C LYS A 826 -37.82 -28.44 -34.15
N ARG A 827 -38.25 -28.22 -35.40
CA ARG A 827 -38.66 -26.90 -35.92
C ARG A 827 -40.14 -26.62 -35.59
N SER A 828 -40.41 -25.74 -34.63
CA SER A 828 -41.61 -24.87 -34.59
C SER A 828 -41.54 -23.92 -33.38
N SER A 829 -42.08 -22.69 -33.39
CA SER A 829 -42.46 -21.81 -34.53
C SER A 829 -42.68 -20.35 -34.06
N ARG A 830 -41.62 -19.60 -33.75
CA ARG A 830 -41.68 -18.12 -33.60
C ARG A 830 -40.46 -17.44 -34.23
N LEU A 831 -40.64 -16.90 -35.43
CA LEU A 831 -39.61 -16.13 -36.15
C LEU A 831 -39.95 -14.63 -36.12
N SER A 832 -39.37 -13.94 -35.12
CA SER A 832 -39.31 -12.47 -35.05
C SER A 832 -38.30 -12.09 -33.94
N SER A 833 -37.02 -11.86 -34.22
CA SER A 833 -36.42 -11.29 -35.44
C SER A 833 -35.04 -11.87 -35.78
N ASN A 834 -34.64 -11.79 -37.05
CA ASN A 834 -33.35 -12.30 -37.57
C ASN A 834 -32.16 -11.34 -37.28
N GLN A 835 -32.10 -10.76 -36.07
CA GLN A 835 -31.31 -9.56 -35.77
C GLN A 835 -30.45 -9.62 -34.49
N GLY A 836 -30.08 -10.81 -34.00
CA GLY A 836 -29.12 -10.93 -32.89
C GLY A 836 -27.82 -10.11 -33.12
N PRO A 837 -27.20 -9.52 -32.08
CA PRO A 837 -25.98 -8.71 -32.24
C PRO A 837 -24.85 -9.53 -32.87
N ILE A 838 -24.05 -8.87 -33.70
CA ILE A 838 -22.91 -9.50 -34.37
C ILE A 838 -21.66 -9.22 -33.52
N ILE A 839 -20.95 -10.26 -33.12
CA ILE A 839 -19.70 -10.14 -32.37
C ILE A 839 -18.55 -10.56 -33.28
N VAL A 840 -17.56 -9.67 -33.44
CA VAL A 840 -16.29 -9.98 -34.10
C VAL A 840 -15.27 -10.32 -33.02
N THR A 841 -14.90 -11.60 -32.94
CA THR A 841 -13.97 -12.14 -31.93
C THR A 841 -12.70 -12.71 -32.55
N GLY A 842 -11.71 -12.95 -31.71
CA GLY A 842 -10.37 -13.36 -32.07
C GLY A 842 -9.36 -12.94 -31.00
N LEU A 843 -8.16 -13.52 -31.05
CA LEU A 843 -7.03 -13.09 -30.22
C LEU A 843 -6.61 -11.65 -30.59
N PRO A 844 -5.88 -10.95 -29.70
CA PRO A 844 -5.10 -9.78 -30.10
C PRO A 844 -4.31 -10.06 -31.40
N ARG A 845 -4.27 -9.11 -32.33
CA ARG A 845 -3.57 -9.23 -33.63
C ARG A 845 -4.05 -10.34 -34.60
N SER A 846 -5.14 -11.07 -34.33
CA SER A 846 -5.72 -12.04 -35.29
C SER A 846 -6.51 -11.41 -36.45
N GLY A 847 -6.63 -10.09 -36.50
CA GLY A 847 -7.28 -9.36 -37.61
C GLY A 847 -8.73 -8.94 -37.38
N THR A 848 -9.23 -8.99 -36.14
CA THR A 848 -10.58 -8.51 -35.78
C THR A 848 -10.89 -7.08 -36.25
N SER A 849 -9.91 -6.17 -36.28
CA SER A 849 -10.10 -4.82 -36.84
C SER A 849 -10.28 -4.79 -38.36
N LEU A 850 -9.67 -5.71 -39.12
CA LEU A 850 -9.88 -5.84 -40.57
C LEU A 850 -11.32 -6.30 -40.84
N MET A 851 -11.80 -7.29 -40.08
CA MET A 851 -13.18 -7.78 -40.19
C MET A 851 -14.21 -6.68 -39.87
N MET A 852 -13.93 -5.81 -38.89
CA MET A 852 -14.76 -4.62 -38.63
C MET A 852 -14.77 -3.62 -39.80
N GLN A 853 -13.65 -3.46 -40.52
CA GLN A 853 -13.58 -2.62 -41.73
C GLN A 853 -14.41 -3.21 -42.87
N MET A 854 -14.28 -4.52 -43.14
CA MET A 854 -15.10 -5.21 -44.16
C MET A 854 -16.60 -5.11 -43.84
N LEU A 855 -17.00 -5.29 -42.57
CA LEU A 855 -18.40 -5.17 -42.16
C LEU A 855 -18.92 -3.74 -42.30
N ALA A 856 -18.13 -2.72 -41.95
CA ALA A 856 -18.49 -1.32 -42.13
C ALA A 856 -18.65 -0.95 -43.61
N ALA A 857 -17.72 -1.39 -44.47
CA ALA A 857 -17.79 -1.23 -45.92
C ALA A 857 -18.99 -1.99 -46.53
N GLY A 858 -19.40 -3.10 -45.92
CA GLY A 858 -20.64 -3.82 -46.22
C GLY A 858 -21.93 -3.17 -45.71
N GLY A 859 -21.87 -1.95 -45.14
CA GLY A 859 -23.03 -1.25 -44.60
C GLY A 859 -23.56 -1.79 -43.26
N ILE A 860 -22.82 -2.68 -42.58
CA ILE A 860 -23.18 -3.14 -41.24
C ILE A 860 -22.82 -2.04 -40.24
N ALA A 861 -23.83 -1.52 -39.53
CA ALA A 861 -23.64 -0.52 -38.49
C ALA A 861 -22.73 -1.05 -37.36
N ILE A 862 -21.53 -0.48 -37.26
CA ILE A 862 -20.54 -0.81 -36.23
C ILE A 862 -20.87 -0.17 -34.87
N ASN A 863 -20.35 -0.78 -33.81
CA ASN A 863 -20.55 -0.41 -32.42
C ASN A 863 -19.18 -0.05 -31.81
N THR A 864 -18.76 1.20 -32.05
CA THR A 864 -17.47 1.79 -31.64
C THR A 864 -17.75 3.20 -31.13
N ASP A 865 -16.97 3.65 -30.15
CA ASP A 865 -17.02 5.00 -29.57
C ASP A 865 -15.87 5.89 -30.05
N TYR A 866 -14.92 5.33 -30.80
CA TYR A 866 -13.72 5.98 -31.34
C TYR A 866 -12.77 6.54 -30.27
N HIS A 867 -12.87 6.11 -29.00
CA HIS A 867 -11.92 6.52 -27.95
C HIS A 867 -10.47 6.11 -28.25
N ARG A 868 -10.26 5.04 -29.04
CA ARG A 868 -8.95 4.60 -29.51
C ARG A 868 -8.71 4.99 -30.97
N CYS A 869 -7.81 5.95 -31.16
CA CYS A 869 -7.39 6.44 -32.48
C CYS A 869 -6.55 5.40 -33.26
N PRO A 870 -6.38 5.56 -34.59
CA PRO A 870 -5.42 4.79 -35.38
C PRO A 870 -3.96 5.08 -35.02
N ASP A 871 -3.06 4.15 -35.35
CA ASP A 871 -1.61 4.28 -35.14
C ASP A 871 -0.80 3.57 -36.26
N GLU A 872 0.54 3.60 -36.19
CA GLU A 872 1.46 3.01 -37.17
C GLU A 872 1.35 1.47 -37.30
N HIS A 873 0.76 0.81 -36.30
CA HIS A 873 0.52 -0.64 -36.25
C HIS A 873 -0.91 -1.04 -36.68
N ASN A 874 -1.81 -0.06 -36.86
CA ASN A 874 -3.17 -0.20 -37.36
C ASN A 874 -3.73 1.16 -37.88
N PRO A 875 -3.29 1.62 -39.07
CA PRO A 875 -3.60 2.98 -39.56
C PRO A 875 -5.07 3.20 -39.93
N ASN A 876 -5.85 2.14 -40.09
CA ASN A 876 -7.29 2.20 -40.38
C ASN A 876 -8.17 2.22 -39.11
N GLY A 877 -7.58 2.20 -37.91
CA GLY A 877 -8.30 2.35 -36.64
C GLY A 877 -8.77 1.04 -36.01
N TYR A 878 -9.05 1.11 -34.70
CA TYR A 878 -9.23 -0.09 -33.88
C TYR A 878 -10.66 -0.65 -33.82
N PHE A 879 -11.68 0.19 -34.01
CA PHE A 879 -13.10 -0.18 -33.95
C PHE A 879 -13.50 -0.85 -32.63
N GLU A 880 -12.99 -0.30 -31.52
CA GLU A 880 -13.24 -0.75 -30.14
C GLU A 880 -14.34 0.11 -29.47
N HIS A 881 -14.93 -0.39 -28.38
CA HIS A 881 -15.88 0.36 -27.56
C HIS A 881 -15.58 0.07 -26.09
N GLU A 882 -15.35 1.11 -25.28
CA GLU A 882 -14.91 0.98 -23.88
C GLU A 882 -15.83 0.11 -23.03
N LYS A 883 -17.16 0.15 -23.28
CA LYS A 883 -18.15 -0.67 -22.55
C LYS A 883 -17.96 -2.19 -22.71
N VAL A 884 -17.19 -2.64 -23.69
CA VAL A 884 -16.80 -4.06 -23.83
C VAL A 884 -15.95 -4.52 -22.63
N LYS A 885 -15.19 -3.63 -21.98
CA LYS A 885 -14.38 -3.94 -20.80
C LYS A 885 -15.22 -4.23 -19.54
N THR A 886 -16.45 -3.70 -19.46
CA THR A 886 -17.36 -3.82 -18.31
C THR A 886 -18.64 -4.61 -18.65
N MET A 887 -18.60 -5.39 -19.73
CA MET A 887 -19.75 -6.05 -20.35
C MET A 887 -20.45 -7.09 -19.46
N SER A 888 -19.74 -7.65 -18.48
CA SER A 888 -20.28 -8.55 -17.45
C SER A 888 -21.28 -7.88 -16.49
N GLN A 889 -21.28 -6.54 -16.43
CA GLN A 889 -22.21 -5.75 -15.60
C GLN A 889 -23.28 -5.05 -16.45
N GLU A 890 -22.93 -4.53 -17.64
CA GLU A 890 -23.84 -3.74 -18.49
C GLU A 890 -23.79 -4.14 -19.98
N ALA A 891 -24.46 -5.21 -20.39
CA ALA A 891 -24.50 -5.65 -21.79
C ALA A 891 -25.45 -4.85 -22.72
N PHE A 892 -26.18 -3.84 -22.22
CA PHE A 892 -27.27 -3.16 -22.97
C PHE A 892 -26.82 -2.39 -24.22
N PHE A 893 -25.51 -2.15 -24.39
CA PHE A 893 -24.95 -1.49 -25.57
C PHE A 893 -24.74 -2.47 -26.75
N LEU A 894 -24.86 -3.79 -26.55
CA LEU A 894 -24.81 -4.81 -27.60
C LEU A 894 -26.12 -4.82 -28.41
N LYS A 895 -26.24 -3.89 -29.36
CA LYS A 895 -27.49 -3.68 -30.10
C LYS A 895 -27.71 -4.69 -31.22
N ALA A 896 -28.96 -5.11 -31.37
CA ALA A 896 -29.45 -5.93 -32.47
C ALA A 896 -28.98 -5.39 -33.84
N GLY A 897 -28.54 -6.28 -34.72
CA GLY A 897 -28.09 -5.96 -36.07
C GLY A 897 -26.79 -5.14 -36.20
N ARG A 898 -26.12 -4.78 -35.10
CA ARG A 898 -24.82 -4.10 -35.10
C ARG A 898 -23.64 -5.06 -34.91
N ALA A 899 -22.49 -4.69 -35.47
CA ALA A 899 -21.21 -5.38 -35.24
C ALA A 899 -20.44 -4.75 -34.07
N THR A 900 -20.06 -5.54 -33.07
CA THR A 900 -19.22 -5.12 -31.94
C THR A 900 -17.94 -5.97 -31.93
N LYS A 901 -16.79 -5.31 -31.81
CA LYS A 901 -15.50 -6.00 -31.67
C LYS A 901 -15.29 -6.40 -30.21
N VAL A 902 -15.03 -7.67 -29.95
CA VAL A 902 -14.77 -8.21 -28.61
C VAL A 902 -13.66 -9.24 -28.72
N VAL A 903 -12.45 -8.94 -28.23
CA VAL A 903 -11.34 -9.92 -28.22
C VAL A 903 -11.62 -11.06 -27.25
N ILE A 904 -11.10 -12.26 -27.53
CA ILE A 904 -11.46 -13.50 -26.80
C ILE A 904 -11.48 -13.36 -25.26
N PRO A 905 -10.46 -12.80 -24.58
CA PRO A 905 -10.48 -12.69 -23.11
C PRO A 905 -11.67 -11.90 -22.54
N LEU A 906 -12.28 -11.00 -23.34
CA LEU A 906 -13.51 -10.30 -22.99
C LEU A 906 -14.76 -10.99 -23.55
N ALA A 907 -14.63 -11.75 -24.64
CA ALA A 907 -15.74 -12.49 -25.26
C ALA A 907 -16.21 -13.68 -24.40
N LEU A 908 -15.34 -14.25 -23.57
CA LEU A 908 -15.69 -15.22 -22.52
C LEU A 908 -16.66 -14.66 -21.45
N ASN A 909 -16.83 -13.33 -21.39
CA ASN A 909 -17.76 -12.65 -20.49
C ASN A 909 -19.07 -12.22 -21.19
N LEU A 910 -19.37 -12.75 -22.38
CA LEU A 910 -20.65 -12.51 -23.07
C LEU A 910 -21.80 -13.19 -22.32
N PRO A 911 -22.89 -12.47 -21.96
CA PRO A 911 -24.04 -13.09 -21.29
C PRO A 911 -24.67 -14.23 -22.11
N ALA A 912 -24.61 -15.46 -21.59
CA ALA A 912 -25.05 -16.70 -22.23
C ALA A 912 -26.53 -16.67 -22.68
N GLN A 913 -27.37 -15.95 -21.95
CA GLN A 913 -28.81 -15.81 -22.21
C GLN A 913 -29.17 -14.97 -23.45
N ASN A 914 -28.19 -14.35 -24.12
CA ASN A 914 -28.39 -13.57 -25.35
C ASN A 914 -28.05 -14.40 -26.60
N HIS A 915 -28.78 -14.18 -27.70
CA HIS A 915 -28.48 -14.80 -28.99
C HIS A 915 -27.57 -13.90 -29.84
N TYR A 916 -26.26 -14.18 -29.86
CA TYR A 916 -25.29 -13.52 -30.74
C TYR A 916 -25.13 -14.26 -32.07
N ARG A 917 -24.47 -13.60 -33.03
CA ARG A 917 -23.82 -14.24 -34.19
C ARG A 917 -22.33 -13.94 -34.11
N ILE A 918 -21.51 -14.98 -34.01
CA ILE A 918 -20.06 -14.86 -33.81
C ILE A 918 -19.35 -14.96 -35.16
N ILE A 919 -18.51 -13.97 -35.47
CA ILE A 919 -17.52 -14.05 -36.54
C ILE A 919 -16.15 -14.12 -35.85
N TRP A 920 -15.48 -15.27 -35.95
CA TRP A 920 -14.21 -15.52 -35.28
C TRP A 920 -13.06 -15.43 -36.29
N MET A 921 -12.25 -14.37 -36.16
CA MET A 921 -11.00 -14.19 -36.88
C MET A 921 -9.89 -15.01 -36.22
N ARG A 922 -9.43 -16.04 -36.92
CA ARG A 922 -8.34 -16.93 -36.53
C ARG A 922 -7.07 -16.62 -37.31
N ARG A 923 -5.91 -16.97 -36.75
CA ARG A 923 -4.57 -16.72 -37.29
C ARG A 923 -3.55 -17.60 -36.57
N SER A 924 -2.45 -17.96 -37.23
CA SER A 924 -1.35 -18.70 -36.61
C SER A 924 -0.88 -18.04 -35.31
N LEU A 925 -0.80 -18.81 -34.22
CA LEU A 925 -0.36 -18.30 -32.91
C LEU A 925 1.06 -17.74 -32.96
N GLN A 926 1.95 -18.32 -33.77
CA GLN A 926 3.31 -17.82 -33.95
C GLN A 926 3.31 -16.40 -34.56
N GLU A 927 2.44 -16.12 -35.54
CA GLU A 927 2.29 -14.76 -36.10
C GLU A 927 1.64 -13.79 -35.11
N VAL A 928 0.65 -14.25 -34.34
CA VAL A 928 -0.03 -13.47 -33.30
C VAL A 928 0.98 -13.03 -32.24
N ILE A 929 1.78 -13.95 -31.71
CA ILE A 929 2.81 -13.70 -30.70
C ILE A 929 3.93 -12.82 -31.27
N THR A 930 4.42 -13.10 -32.49
CA THR A 930 5.41 -12.27 -33.19
C THR A 930 4.90 -10.84 -33.38
N SER A 931 3.64 -10.67 -33.80
CA SER A 931 3.04 -9.34 -33.93
C SER A 931 2.77 -8.66 -32.57
N GLN A 932 2.65 -9.41 -31.49
CA GLN A 932 2.44 -8.88 -30.13
C GLN A 932 3.77 -8.37 -29.55
N HIS A 933 4.86 -9.14 -29.63
CA HIS A 933 6.19 -8.70 -29.20
C HIS A 933 6.64 -7.42 -29.91
N ARG A 934 6.50 -7.35 -31.25
CA ARG A 934 6.83 -6.16 -32.07
C ARG A 934 6.03 -4.90 -31.71
N MET A 935 4.92 -5.01 -30.98
CA MET A 935 4.08 -3.87 -30.57
C MET A 935 4.18 -3.50 -29.10
N ALA A 936 4.44 -4.48 -28.22
CA ALA A 936 4.23 -4.31 -26.78
C ALA A 936 5.51 -4.38 -25.93
N GLY A 937 6.65 -4.80 -26.51
CA GLY A 937 7.88 -4.98 -25.72
C GLY A 937 7.71 -5.98 -24.56
N SER A 938 6.95 -7.06 -24.81
CA SER A 938 6.49 -7.99 -23.76
C SER A 938 7.63 -8.57 -22.93
N ILE A 939 7.47 -8.51 -21.60
CA ILE A 939 8.35 -9.11 -20.59
C ILE A 939 8.11 -10.63 -20.47
N ALA A 940 6.90 -11.11 -20.81
CA ALA A 940 6.57 -12.54 -20.80
C ALA A 940 7.23 -13.28 -21.98
N THR A 941 7.61 -14.54 -21.77
CA THR A 941 8.26 -15.39 -22.78
C THR A 941 7.30 -15.87 -23.88
N VAL A 942 7.87 -16.32 -25.00
CA VAL A 942 7.10 -16.85 -26.15
C VAL A 942 6.21 -18.01 -25.72
N ASP A 943 6.70 -18.95 -24.90
CA ASP A 943 5.95 -20.11 -24.44
C ASP A 943 4.81 -19.75 -23.48
N GLN A 944 5.03 -18.76 -22.60
CA GLN A 944 3.99 -18.23 -21.72
C GLN A 944 2.83 -17.64 -22.53
N LEU A 945 3.15 -16.81 -23.53
CA LEU A 945 2.14 -16.23 -24.43
C LEU A 945 1.46 -17.30 -25.30
N TYR A 946 2.20 -18.30 -25.78
CA TYR A 946 1.64 -19.41 -26.56
C TYR A 946 0.63 -20.22 -25.76
N ASN A 947 0.95 -20.62 -24.53
CA ASN A 947 0.07 -21.41 -23.68
C ASN A 947 -1.19 -20.63 -23.27
N VAL A 948 -1.05 -19.35 -22.89
CA VAL A 948 -2.19 -18.48 -22.56
C VAL A 948 -3.11 -18.26 -23.77
N TYR A 949 -2.56 -18.02 -24.96
CA TYR A 949 -3.36 -17.83 -26.17
C TYR A 949 -4.00 -19.14 -26.69
N ARG A 950 -3.31 -20.28 -26.53
CA ARG A 950 -3.89 -21.63 -26.76
C ARG A 950 -5.10 -21.88 -25.87
N HIS A 951 -4.97 -21.62 -24.56
CA HIS A 951 -6.04 -21.80 -23.59
C HIS A 951 -7.25 -20.94 -23.97
N TYR A 952 -7.03 -19.65 -24.27
CA TYR A 952 -8.11 -18.76 -24.71
C TYR A 952 -8.85 -19.23 -25.97
N GLU A 953 -8.16 -19.77 -26.99
CA GLU A 953 -8.87 -20.35 -28.15
C GLU A 953 -9.72 -21.57 -27.76
N ILE A 954 -9.21 -22.46 -26.91
CA ILE A 954 -9.93 -23.66 -26.46
C ILE A 954 -11.20 -23.27 -25.68
N THR A 955 -11.06 -22.43 -24.65
CA THR A 955 -12.19 -21.99 -23.82
C THR A 955 -13.22 -21.18 -24.63
N MET A 956 -12.81 -20.45 -25.68
CA MET A 956 -13.75 -19.76 -26.57
C MET A 956 -14.55 -20.73 -27.43
N ALA A 957 -13.93 -21.78 -27.97
CA ALA A 957 -14.62 -22.82 -28.72
C ALA A 957 -15.65 -23.54 -27.83
N GLU A 958 -15.25 -23.94 -26.63
CA GLU A 958 -16.13 -24.55 -25.63
C GLU A 958 -17.30 -23.62 -25.28
N HIS A 959 -17.04 -22.34 -25.00
CA HIS A 959 -18.06 -21.38 -24.62
C HIS A 959 -19.10 -21.11 -25.73
N ILE A 960 -18.67 -21.06 -27.00
CA ILE A 960 -19.57 -20.90 -28.16
C ILE A 960 -20.46 -22.13 -28.35
N ASP A 961 -19.90 -23.33 -28.20
CA ASP A 961 -20.63 -24.60 -28.33
C ASP A 961 -21.67 -24.77 -27.20
N HIS A 962 -21.27 -24.56 -25.95
CA HIS A 962 -22.17 -24.59 -24.79
C HIS A 962 -23.32 -23.57 -24.88
N ALA A 963 -23.07 -22.39 -25.45
CA ALA A 963 -24.08 -21.37 -25.67
C ALA A 963 -24.89 -21.54 -26.98
N ASN A 964 -24.50 -22.49 -27.84
CA ASN A 964 -25.12 -22.80 -29.13
C ASN A 964 -25.31 -21.54 -30.01
N TRP A 965 -24.27 -20.69 -30.08
CA TRP A 965 -24.30 -19.48 -30.90
C TRP A 965 -23.87 -19.77 -32.34
N PRO A 966 -24.60 -19.29 -33.36
CA PRO A 966 -24.16 -19.35 -34.75
C PRO A 966 -22.76 -18.74 -34.91
N LEU A 967 -21.85 -19.52 -35.51
CA LEU A 967 -20.44 -19.21 -35.67
C LEU A 967 -20.02 -19.24 -37.15
N LEU A 968 -19.24 -18.24 -37.57
CA LEU A 968 -18.44 -18.25 -38.78
C LEU A 968 -16.97 -18.05 -38.40
N CYS A 969 -16.14 -19.08 -38.58
CA CYS A 969 -14.69 -18.97 -38.47
C CYS A 969 -14.10 -18.53 -39.81
N LEU A 970 -13.13 -17.61 -39.77
CA LEU A 970 -12.37 -17.16 -40.93
C LEU A 970 -10.89 -17.05 -40.55
N GLU A 971 -10.02 -17.72 -41.32
CA GLU A 971 -8.57 -17.59 -41.18
C GLU A 971 -8.08 -16.31 -41.86
N TYR A 972 -7.25 -15.54 -41.15
CA TYR A 972 -6.80 -14.21 -41.57
C TYR A 972 -6.08 -14.22 -42.93
N SER A 973 -5.23 -15.22 -43.17
CA SER A 973 -4.52 -15.41 -44.45
C SER A 973 -5.50 -15.61 -45.61
N SER A 974 -6.52 -16.44 -45.44
CA SER A 974 -7.57 -16.67 -46.45
C SER A 974 -8.40 -15.43 -46.74
N VAL A 975 -8.68 -14.60 -45.72
CA VAL A 975 -9.37 -13.30 -45.90
C VAL A 975 -8.52 -12.29 -46.68
N VAL A 976 -7.19 -12.35 -46.57
CA VAL A 976 -6.26 -11.52 -47.37
C VAL A 976 -6.07 -12.08 -48.79
N GLN A 977 -6.15 -13.40 -48.99
CA GLN A 977 -5.96 -14.07 -50.28
C GLN A 977 -7.21 -14.03 -51.18
N ASP A 978 -8.41 -14.31 -50.65
CA ASP A 978 -9.69 -14.17 -51.38
C ASP A 978 -10.70 -13.36 -50.55
N PRO A 979 -10.59 -12.01 -50.58
CA PRO A 979 -11.49 -11.15 -49.82
C PRO A 979 -12.93 -11.16 -50.36
N HIS A 980 -13.15 -11.51 -51.64
CA HIS A 980 -14.50 -11.65 -52.21
C HIS A 980 -15.19 -12.92 -51.67
N GLN A 981 -14.48 -14.04 -51.52
CA GLN A 981 -15.04 -15.26 -50.92
C GLN A 981 -15.27 -15.12 -49.41
N ALA A 982 -14.40 -14.39 -48.71
CA ALA A 982 -14.66 -13.98 -47.32
C ALA A 982 -15.96 -13.16 -47.22
N ALA A 983 -16.12 -12.13 -48.06
CA ALA A 983 -17.34 -11.32 -48.11
C ALA A 983 -18.59 -12.13 -48.46
N ARG A 984 -18.52 -13.07 -49.43
CA ARG A 984 -19.63 -13.99 -49.77
C ARG A 984 -20.02 -14.88 -48.59
N SER A 985 -19.04 -15.40 -47.86
CA SER A 985 -19.27 -16.21 -46.64
C SER A 985 -19.96 -15.41 -45.53
N ILE A 986 -19.58 -14.14 -45.34
CA ILE A 986 -20.20 -13.24 -44.36
C ILE A 986 -21.65 -12.90 -44.76
N ALA A 987 -21.90 -12.58 -46.03
CA ALA A 987 -23.24 -12.30 -46.55
C ALA A 987 -24.20 -13.49 -46.35
N HIS A 988 -23.73 -14.71 -46.68
CA HIS A 988 -24.47 -15.95 -46.46
C HIS A 988 -24.75 -16.21 -44.96
N PHE A 989 -23.73 -16.11 -44.10
CA PHE A 989 -23.86 -16.33 -42.65
C PHE A 989 -24.80 -15.32 -41.98
N LEU A 990 -24.69 -14.03 -42.32
CA LEU A 990 -25.56 -12.99 -41.79
C LEU A 990 -26.96 -12.99 -42.41
N LYS A 991 -27.17 -13.75 -43.49
CA LYS A 991 -28.41 -13.84 -44.29
C LYS A 991 -28.87 -12.47 -44.75
N ARG A 992 -27.94 -11.75 -45.40
CA ARG A 992 -28.11 -10.41 -45.96
C ARG A 992 -27.41 -10.31 -47.30
N GLU A 993 -28.03 -9.61 -48.24
CA GLU A 993 -27.31 -9.03 -49.37
C GLU A 993 -26.38 -7.93 -48.84
N LEU A 994 -25.11 -7.97 -49.25
CA LEU A 994 -24.06 -7.03 -48.88
C LEU A 994 -23.23 -6.72 -50.12
N PRO A 995 -22.67 -5.50 -50.28
CA PRO A 995 -21.87 -5.13 -51.44
C PRO A 995 -20.50 -5.81 -51.41
N ILE A 996 -20.43 -7.02 -51.99
CA ILE A 996 -19.27 -7.93 -51.92
C ILE A 996 -17.97 -7.23 -52.32
N ASP A 997 -17.97 -6.46 -53.40
CA ASP A 997 -16.75 -5.83 -53.93
C ASP A 997 -16.29 -4.63 -53.07
N THR A 998 -17.24 -3.90 -52.47
CA THR A 998 -16.93 -2.84 -51.49
C THR A 998 -16.39 -3.44 -50.19
N MET A 999 -16.91 -4.59 -49.75
CA MET A 999 -16.35 -5.34 -48.62
C MET A 999 -14.94 -5.86 -48.92
N ALA A 1000 -14.70 -6.35 -50.15
CA ALA A 1000 -13.41 -6.87 -50.56
C ALA A 1000 -12.35 -5.76 -50.68
N ALA A 1001 -12.72 -4.60 -51.24
CA ALA A 1001 -11.85 -3.43 -51.36
C ALA A 1001 -11.40 -2.82 -50.01
N ALA A 1002 -12.05 -3.18 -48.89
CA ALA A 1002 -11.58 -2.82 -47.56
C ALA A 1002 -10.35 -3.61 -47.09
N VAL A 1003 -9.94 -4.65 -47.83
CA VAL A 1003 -8.75 -5.47 -47.53
C VAL A 1003 -7.53 -4.92 -48.26
N ILE A 1004 -6.51 -4.54 -47.49
CA ILE A 1004 -5.25 -3.98 -48.00
C ILE A 1004 -4.11 -4.97 -47.73
N PRO A 1005 -3.68 -5.78 -48.73
CA PRO A 1005 -2.69 -6.84 -48.50
C PRO A 1005 -1.33 -6.35 -47.99
N SER A 1006 -0.91 -5.13 -48.34
CA SER A 1006 0.36 -4.54 -47.88
C SER A 1006 0.41 -4.23 -46.37
N LEU A 1007 -0.70 -4.36 -45.65
CA LEU A 1007 -0.72 -4.31 -44.18
C LEU A 1007 -0.39 -5.67 -43.52
N TYR A 1008 -0.26 -6.76 -44.29
CA TYR A 1008 0.15 -8.08 -43.81
C TYR A 1008 1.68 -8.18 -43.67
N ARG A 1009 2.22 -7.62 -42.58
CA ARG A 1009 3.67 -7.48 -42.33
C ARG A 1009 4.36 -8.72 -41.71
N VAL A 1010 3.86 -9.94 -41.97
CA VAL A 1010 4.47 -11.21 -41.52
C VAL A 1010 4.29 -12.27 -42.61
N ASN A 1011 5.39 -12.72 -43.20
CA ASN A 1011 5.42 -13.78 -44.21
C ASN A 1011 6.09 -15.04 -43.61
N PRO A 1012 5.51 -16.25 -43.74
CA PRO A 1012 6.04 -17.48 -43.12
C PRO A 1012 7.52 -17.78 -43.42
N ASP A 1013 8.04 -17.37 -44.58
CA ASP A 1013 9.43 -17.65 -45.02
C ASP A 1013 10.53 -17.02 -44.15
N THR A 1014 10.19 -16.28 -43.09
CA THR A 1014 11.14 -15.63 -42.16
C THR A 1014 11.38 -16.41 -40.85
N GLN A 1015 11.01 -17.69 -40.78
CA GLN A 1015 11.16 -18.52 -39.58
C GLN A 1015 12.61 -18.92 -39.19
N ALA A 1016 13.61 -18.70 -40.04
CA ALA A 1016 14.96 -19.27 -39.89
C ALA A 1016 16.00 -18.41 -39.12
N LEU A 1017 15.58 -17.38 -38.38
CA LEU A 1017 16.49 -16.38 -37.76
C LEU A 1017 16.17 -15.99 -36.31
N TYR A 1018 15.25 -16.70 -35.64
CA TYR A 1018 14.84 -16.44 -34.24
C TYR A 1018 14.53 -17.71 -33.43
N LEU A 1019 15.06 -18.85 -33.89
CA LEU A 1019 15.23 -20.11 -33.15
C LEU A 1019 16.73 -20.45 -33.15
#